data_AF-A0A3Q7IMV7-F1
#
_entry.id   AF-A0A3Q7IMV7-F1
#
_cell.length_a   1.000
_cell.length_b   1.000
_cell.length_c   1.000
_cell.angle_alpha   90.00
_cell.angle_beta   90.00
_cell.angle_gamma   90.00
#
_symmetry.space_group_name_H-M   'P 1'
#
loop_
_entity.id
_entity.type
_entity.pdbx_description
1 polymer ?
#
loop_
_entity_poly.entity_id
_entity_poly.type
_entity_poly.pdbx_seq_one_letter_code
_entity_poly.pdbx_strand_id
1 'polypeptide(L)'
;MAMERGELIYKIYRALTYGLSPLIQLHLRWRKFRGLEHPLRWRERLGVPSLSRPPGPLFWFHAVSLGNSSSLFREGMCAIPVIKCCIERRPDVTVLMTTTTTSAFEVIKHQLPNNVLYQFSPVDTPGAIDAFLCYWKPSAIMLMESELWPNLIIGAAKNQIALALLNARISAKSYDSWSQPFVNSLTLLMLSKFLLILPLAIRFQLLQCPPFIINFCGDLKYGNIDTNEGDQRALEELQVQLMNRKIWMASSIHKGEEKVMLGVHSALKQVHPDIITIIVPRHPQHGKQIALELEKDGVRVALRSRHDKIMPGTNIYVVDTLGELQKFYRLTPIAVIGGSFLPGSAGHNISEAAAAGCAILTGPYIGHFSHMATQMQRLNPLSVLQVSGYILVEALSNLLSDAKLLEERQEAAKQAYHSLSCGITENVWSFLDFHIFRVALANKGKKNVKNVNVVPSFPCISAASSNFLSFAMVSASIGIHLYIFNQKSILESLPRMLTVVAVVTANMHSNHLLLEEPIRMASILEPSKANFFPAMTKIVGTLGPKSRSVEAISACLKAGMSVARFDFSWGDSEYHQETLENLKASIKATKKLCAVMLDTVGAELQVVNKRETPISLKEDAIVTLTPHQGQEASNEVLPINFGGLAKAVKKGDTIFVGQYLFTGSETTSVWLEVDQVNGDDVICVVKNSATLAGSLFTLHASQVHIDMPTLTDKDKEVISTWGVQNKIDFISLSYTRHAEDVREAREFLSKLGDLSQTQIFAKIENVEGLTHFDEILKEADGIILSRGNLGSLQVFLFQKAAVHKCNMAGKPAVVTRVVDSMTDNLRPTRAEATDVANAVLDGTDAILLGAETLRGLYPVETISTVGKICAEAGKVFNQDLYFKKTVKFVGEPMTHLEAIASSAVRAAIKVKASVIICFTSSGRAARLIAKYRPTMPVLSVVIPRLKTNQLKWSFSGAFEARQSLIVRGLFPMLADPRHPAESNNATNESVLKVALDHGKASGVIKSHDRVVVCQKVGDASVVKIIELED
;
A
#
# COMPACT_ATOMS: atom_id res chain seq x y z
N MET A 1 -4.40 -0.50 25.85
CA MET A 1 -4.99 0.80 25.49
C MET A 1 -6.11 0.75 24.44
N ALA A 2 -5.88 0.45 23.15
CA ALA A 2 -6.95 0.51 22.13
C ALA A 2 -8.07 -0.54 22.35
N MET A 3 -7.71 -1.78 22.71
CA MET A 3 -8.69 -2.85 23.00
C MET A 3 -9.50 -2.58 24.28
N GLU A 4 -8.89 -2.01 25.32
CA GLU A 4 -9.59 -1.65 26.57
C GLU A 4 -10.61 -0.53 26.37
N ARG A 5 -10.26 0.47 25.54
CA ARG A 5 -11.21 1.51 25.11
C ARG A 5 -12.37 0.91 24.31
N GLY A 6 -12.08 -0.03 23.41
CA GLY A 6 -13.10 -0.77 22.66
C GLY A 6 -14.07 -1.53 23.56
N GLU A 7 -13.58 -2.19 24.60
CA GLU A 7 -14.41 -2.93 25.56
C GLU A 7 -15.30 -1.99 26.39
N LEU A 8 -14.80 -0.82 26.76
CA LEU A 8 -15.59 0.21 27.43
C LEU A 8 -16.72 0.73 26.53
N ILE A 9 -16.44 1.03 25.26
CA ILE A 9 -17.44 1.48 24.28
C ILE A 9 -18.48 0.38 24.04
N TYR A 10 -18.06 -0.88 23.95
CA TYR A 10 -18.97 -2.02 23.85
C TYR A 10 -19.92 -2.12 25.07
N LYS A 11 -19.41 -1.96 26.30
CA LYS A 11 -20.24 -1.98 27.51
C LYS A 11 -21.29 -0.87 27.50
N ILE A 12 -20.93 0.33 27.03
CA ILE A 12 -21.86 1.45 26.86
C ILE A 12 -22.93 1.10 25.82
N TYR A 13 -22.53 0.59 24.65
CA TYR A 13 -23.46 0.15 23.60
C TYR A 13 -24.43 -0.94 24.11
N ARG A 14 -23.91 -1.94 24.81
CA ARG A 14 -24.69 -3.04 25.40
C ARG A 14 -25.69 -2.53 26.44
N ALA A 15 -25.31 -1.58 27.29
CA ALA A 15 -26.21 -0.97 28.27
C ALA A 15 -27.32 -0.13 27.62
N LEU A 16 -26.98 0.68 26.61
CA LEU A 16 -27.93 1.50 25.86
C LEU A 16 -28.95 0.63 25.11
N THR A 17 -28.49 -0.40 24.40
CA THR A 17 -29.37 -1.32 23.66
C THR A 17 -30.25 -2.17 24.59
N TYR A 18 -29.75 -2.54 25.78
CA TYR A 18 -30.58 -3.15 26.82
C TYR A 18 -31.69 -2.21 27.29
N GLY A 19 -31.37 -0.95 27.62
CA GLY A 19 -32.36 0.05 28.05
C GLY A 19 -33.42 0.36 26.98
N LEU A 20 -33.04 0.33 25.69
CA LEU A 20 -33.95 0.55 24.56
C LEU A 20 -34.80 -0.68 24.19
N SER A 21 -34.55 -1.86 24.77
CA SER A 21 -35.21 -3.11 24.38
C SER A 21 -36.76 -3.07 24.47
N PRO A 22 -37.40 -2.49 25.50
CA PRO A 22 -38.85 -2.35 25.56
C PRO A 22 -39.43 -1.49 24.42
N LEU A 23 -38.74 -0.40 24.05
CA LEU A 23 -39.15 0.47 22.94
C LEU A 23 -39.01 -0.24 21.59
N ILE A 24 -37.96 -1.04 21.40
CA ILE A 24 -37.78 -1.86 20.20
C ILE A 24 -38.90 -2.90 20.08
N GLN A 25 -39.32 -3.51 21.18
CA GLN A 25 -40.45 -4.46 21.19
C GLN A 25 -41.77 -3.78 20.78
N LEU A 26 -42.03 -2.56 21.27
CA LEU A 26 -43.19 -1.76 20.86
C LEU A 26 -43.11 -1.38 19.38
N HIS A 27 -41.93 -0.99 18.90
CA HIS A 27 -41.70 -0.66 17.49
C HIS A 27 -41.95 -1.86 16.56
N LEU A 28 -41.51 -3.06 16.93
CA LEU A 28 -41.78 -4.28 16.16
C LEU A 28 -43.27 -4.62 16.11
N ARG A 29 -44.01 -4.42 17.21
CA ARG A 29 -45.48 -4.56 17.22
C ARG A 29 -46.16 -3.54 16.30
N TRP A 30 -45.68 -2.30 16.29
CA TRP A 30 -46.18 -1.26 15.38
C TRP A 30 -45.87 -1.57 13.91
N ARG A 31 -44.67 -2.06 13.60
CA ARG A 31 -44.31 -2.50 12.23
C ARG A 31 -45.17 -3.68 11.77
N LYS A 32 -45.48 -4.62 12.66
CA LYS A 32 -46.45 -5.71 12.41
C LYS A 32 -47.82 -5.14 12.04
N PHE A 33 -48.33 -4.16 12.79
CA PHE A 33 -49.60 -3.51 12.49
C PHE A 33 -49.60 -2.85 11.10
N ARG A 34 -48.46 -2.30 10.65
CA ARG A 34 -48.29 -1.72 9.31
C ARG A 34 -48.07 -2.74 8.18
N GLY A 35 -48.11 -4.04 8.46
CA GLY A 35 -47.83 -5.08 7.46
C GLY A 35 -46.36 -5.17 7.01
N LEU A 36 -45.44 -4.55 7.74
CA LEU A 36 -44.01 -4.55 7.42
C LEU A 36 -43.25 -5.75 8.04
N GLU A 37 -43.95 -6.57 8.84
CA GLU A 37 -43.41 -7.76 9.50
C GLU A 37 -44.31 -8.98 9.26
N HIS A 38 -43.73 -10.17 9.28
CA HIS A 38 -44.48 -11.40 9.09
C HIS A 38 -45.51 -11.59 10.24
N PRO A 39 -46.79 -11.89 9.93
CA PRO A 39 -47.87 -11.89 10.93
C PRO A 39 -47.66 -12.87 12.09
N LEU A 40 -47.15 -14.07 11.79
CA LEU A 40 -46.95 -15.16 12.77
C LEU A 40 -45.52 -15.24 13.34
N ARG A 41 -44.49 -14.98 12.53
CA ARG A 41 -43.08 -15.25 12.85
C ARG A 41 -42.28 -14.04 13.35
N TRP A 42 -42.91 -12.88 13.55
CA TRP A 42 -42.24 -11.66 14.02
C TRP A 42 -41.49 -11.81 15.36
N ARG A 43 -41.89 -12.77 16.22
CA ARG A 43 -41.24 -13.04 17.51
C ARG A 43 -39.82 -13.61 17.36
N GLU A 44 -39.48 -14.16 16.19
CA GLU A 44 -38.11 -14.61 15.87
C GLU A 44 -37.11 -13.47 15.98
N ARG A 45 -37.51 -12.23 15.67
CA ARG A 45 -36.68 -11.04 15.84
C ARG A 45 -36.32 -10.77 17.31
N LEU A 46 -37.07 -11.29 18.27
CA LEU A 46 -36.79 -11.16 19.69
C LEU A 46 -35.94 -12.33 20.23
N GLY A 47 -35.39 -13.16 19.35
CA GLY A 47 -34.63 -14.35 19.73
C GLY A 47 -35.51 -15.54 20.13
N VAL A 48 -36.82 -15.48 19.88
CA VAL A 48 -37.77 -16.58 20.16
C VAL A 48 -37.95 -17.42 18.88
N PRO A 49 -37.32 -18.61 18.79
CA PRO A 49 -37.34 -19.42 17.58
C PRO A 49 -38.75 -20.00 17.31
N SER A 50 -39.13 -20.11 16.04
CA SER A 50 -40.35 -20.85 15.65
C SER A 50 -40.09 -22.31 15.27
N LEU A 51 -38.82 -22.68 15.08
CA LEU A 51 -38.40 -24.02 14.68
C LEU A 51 -37.66 -24.72 15.82
N SER A 52 -37.86 -26.03 15.97
CA SER A 52 -37.11 -26.85 16.91
C SER A 52 -35.66 -27.03 16.44
N ARG A 53 -34.69 -26.80 17.32
CA ARG A 53 -33.27 -27.06 17.04
C ARG A 53 -32.98 -28.56 16.87
N PRO A 54 -32.47 -29.01 15.71
CA PRO A 54 -32.02 -30.39 15.52
C PRO A 54 -30.79 -30.73 16.36
N PRO A 55 -30.59 -32.02 16.72
CA PRO A 55 -29.36 -32.47 17.36
C PRO A 55 -28.17 -32.40 16.38
N GLY A 56 -26.97 -32.11 16.89
CA GLY A 56 -25.74 -32.08 16.08
C GLY A 56 -25.07 -30.70 15.94
N PRO A 57 -24.02 -30.60 15.11
CA PRO A 57 -23.36 -29.34 14.78
C PRO A 57 -24.25 -28.47 13.88
N LEU A 58 -24.26 -27.16 14.14
CA LEU A 58 -25.06 -26.20 13.39
C LEU A 58 -24.18 -25.05 12.90
N PHE A 59 -24.28 -24.72 11.62
CA PHE A 59 -23.62 -23.56 11.01
C PHE A 59 -24.65 -22.48 10.68
N TRP A 60 -24.40 -21.26 11.12
CA TRP A 60 -25.31 -20.14 10.93
C TRP A 60 -24.80 -19.20 9.84
N PHE A 61 -25.50 -19.13 8.71
CA PHE A 61 -25.30 -18.09 7.69
C PHE A 61 -26.26 -16.92 7.92
N HIS A 62 -25.73 -15.72 8.05
CA HIS A 62 -26.51 -14.50 8.19
C HIS A 62 -26.32 -13.60 6.98
N ALA A 63 -27.41 -13.28 6.29
CA ALA A 63 -27.40 -12.33 5.19
C ALA A 63 -28.51 -11.28 5.37
N VAL A 64 -28.14 -10.01 5.31
CA VAL A 64 -29.09 -8.89 5.40
C VAL A 64 -29.37 -8.34 4.02
N SER A 65 -30.56 -7.77 3.89
CA SER A 65 -31.02 -7.11 2.68
C SER A 65 -31.61 -5.76 3.10
N LEU A 66 -30.89 -4.66 2.87
CA LEU A 66 -31.29 -3.32 3.32
C LEU A 66 -32.41 -2.73 2.44
N GLY A 67 -33.60 -2.48 3.00
CA GLY A 67 -34.85 -2.02 2.34
C GLY A 67 -34.75 -0.98 1.21
N ASN A 68 -35.00 -1.41 -0.05
CA ASN A 68 -35.73 -0.74 -1.16
C ASN A 68 -35.38 -1.34 -2.55
N SER A 69 -36.29 -2.21 -3.04
CA SER A 69 -36.50 -2.75 -4.40
C SER A 69 -35.31 -3.03 -5.35
N SER A 70 -35.20 -4.32 -5.70
CA SER A 70 -34.49 -5.04 -6.79
C SER A 70 -32.97 -5.27 -6.75
N SER A 71 -32.17 -4.53 -6.00
CA SER A 71 -30.75 -4.88 -5.72
C SER A 71 -30.63 -5.63 -4.41
N LEU A 72 -31.67 -5.52 -3.58
CA LEU A 72 -31.84 -6.15 -2.28
C LEU A 72 -31.83 -7.66 -2.31
N PHE A 73 -32.46 -8.26 -3.32
CA PHE A 73 -32.71 -9.71 -3.31
C PHE A 73 -31.42 -10.52 -3.43
N ARG A 74 -30.36 -9.91 -3.97
CA ARG A 74 -29.13 -10.62 -4.37
C ARG A 74 -28.14 -10.84 -3.24
N GLU A 75 -28.17 -10.03 -2.18
CA GLU A 75 -27.21 -10.10 -1.07
C GLU A 75 -27.35 -11.43 -0.32
N GLY A 76 -28.59 -11.89 -0.09
CA GLY A 76 -28.87 -13.21 0.44
C GLY A 76 -28.63 -14.36 -0.54
N MET A 77 -28.79 -14.13 -1.85
CA MET A 77 -28.52 -15.14 -2.88
C MET A 77 -27.03 -15.49 -2.99
N CYS A 78 -26.13 -14.56 -2.67
CA CYS A 78 -24.68 -14.81 -2.66
C CYS A 78 -24.26 -15.89 -1.65
N ALA A 79 -25.06 -16.13 -0.61
CA ALA A 79 -24.81 -17.18 0.37
C ALA A 79 -25.22 -18.58 -0.14
N ILE A 80 -26.16 -18.67 -1.10
CA ILE A 80 -26.76 -19.94 -1.53
C ILE A 80 -25.72 -20.89 -2.16
N PRO A 81 -24.83 -20.47 -3.07
CA PRO A 81 -23.81 -21.37 -3.64
C PRO A 81 -22.90 -21.97 -2.57
N VAL A 82 -22.52 -21.16 -1.57
CA VAL A 82 -21.70 -21.61 -0.44
C VAL A 82 -22.47 -22.57 0.46
N ILE A 83 -23.77 -22.32 0.70
CA ILE A 83 -24.66 -23.21 1.46
C ILE A 83 -24.85 -24.56 0.74
N LYS A 84 -25.08 -24.56 -0.58
CA LYS A 84 -25.21 -25.80 -1.37
C LYS A 84 -23.92 -26.63 -1.29
N CYS A 85 -22.77 -26.01 -1.55
CA CYS A 85 -21.46 -26.65 -1.41
C CYS A 85 -21.25 -27.19 0.02
N CYS A 86 -21.72 -26.47 1.04
CA CYS A 86 -21.65 -26.91 2.44
C CYS A 86 -22.48 -28.16 2.71
N ILE A 87 -23.70 -28.23 2.20
CA ILE A 87 -24.58 -29.39 2.41
C ILE A 87 -24.06 -30.60 1.65
N GLU A 88 -23.57 -30.39 0.42
CA GLU A 88 -23.01 -31.44 -0.42
C GLU A 88 -21.75 -32.06 0.20
N ARG A 89 -20.84 -31.23 0.72
CA ARG A 89 -19.57 -31.70 1.29
C ARG A 89 -19.69 -32.12 2.76
N ARG A 90 -20.69 -31.63 3.49
CA ARG A 90 -20.92 -31.88 4.93
C ARG A 90 -22.40 -32.16 5.24
N PRO A 91 -22.92 -33.34 4.86
CA PRO A 91 -24.29 -33.73 5.17
C PRO A 91 -24.53 -33.95 6.68
N ASP A 92 -23.46 -34.05 7.49
CA ASP A 92 -23.50 -34.20 8.95
C ASP A 92 -23.86 -32.90 9.70
N VAL A 93 -23.89 -31.76 9.03
CA VAL A 93 -24.11 -30.44 9.65
C VAL A 93 -25.48 -29.87 9.28
N THR A 94 -26.18 -29.34 10.28
CA THR A 94 -27.41 -28.56 10.04
C THR A 94 -27.04 -27.13 9.68
N VAL A 95 -27.58 -26.61 8.57
CA VAL A 95 -27.40 -25.21 8.18
C VAL A 95 -28.60 -24.37 8.59
N LEU A 96 -28.35 -23.26 9.28
CA LEU A 96 -29.33 -22.24 9.62
C LEU A 96 -29.04 -20.98 8.80
N MET A 97 -30.01 -20.50 8.04
CA MET A 97 -29.93 -19.22 7.35
C MET A 97 -30.88 -18.21 8.00
N THR A 98 -30.42 -16.96 8.18
CA THR A 98 -31.28 -15.86 8.64
C THR A 98 -31.25 -14.64 7.74
N THR A 99 -32.40 -13.99 7.62
CA THR A 99 -32.58 -12.70 6.92
C THR A 99 -33.36 -11.69 7.77
N THR A 100 -33.28 -10.42 7.42
CA THR A 100 -33.88 -9.31 8.20
C THR A 100 -35.13 -8.71 7.58
N THR A 101 -35.48 -9.00 6.33
CA THR A 101 -36.66 -8.42 5.66
C THR A 101 -37.63 -9.48 5.17
N THR A 102 -38.91 -9.17 5.24
CA THR A 102 -39.99 -10.05 4.75
C THR A 102 -39.89 -10.29 3.24
N SER A 103 -39.51 -9.26 2.48
CA SER A 103 -39.32 -9.38 1.02
C SER A 103 -38.18 -10.32 0.64
N ALA A 104 -37.06 -10.32 1.39
CA ALA A 104 -35.98 -11.27 1.15
C ALA A 104 -36.38 -12.69 1.56
N PHE A 105 -37.16 -12.81 2.65
CA PHE A 105 -37.67 -14.09 3.13
C PHE A 105 -38.51 -14.83 2.08
N GLU A 106 -39.48 -14.16 1.45
CA GLU A 106 -40.34 -14.81 0.45
C GLU A 106 -39.55 -15.31 -0.77
N VAL A 107 -38.55 -14.56 -1.24
CA VAL A 107 -37.78 -14.94 -2.43
C VAL A 107 -36.80 -16.08 -2.14
N ILE A 108 -36.04 -15.98 -1.06
CA ILE A 108 -34.97 -16.95 -0.75
C ILE A 108 -35.55 -18.29 -0.31
N LYS A 109 -36.72 -18.31 0.34
CA LYS A 109 -37.39 -19.54 0.77
C LYS A 109 -37.58 -20.55 -0.36
N HIS A 110 -37.84 -20.10 -1.59
CA HIS A 110 -38.04 -20.97 -2.75
C HIS A 110 -36.74 -21.45 -3.42
N GLN A 111 -35.59 -20.87 -3.06
CA GLN A 111 -34.29 -21.19 -3.66
C GLN A 111 -33.37 -21.98 -2.72
N LEU A 112 -33.74 -22.08 -1.44
CA LEU A 112 -32.97 -22.85 -0.47
C LEU A 112 -33.22 -24.36 -0.62
N PRO A 113 -32.18 -25.18 -0.44
CA PRO A 113 -32.34 -26.63 -0.33
C PRO A 113 -33.25 -27.01 0.85
N ASN A 114 -33.99 -28.12 0.73
CA ASN A 114 -34.97 -28.57 1.72
C ASN A 114 -34.39 -28.80 3.13
N ASN A 115 -33.08 -29.02 3.25
CA ASN A 115 -32.40 -29.33 4.51
C ASN A 115 -31.85 -28.08 5.24
N VAL A 116 -32.20 -26.87 4.80
CA VAL A 116 -31.77 -25.61 5.44
C VAL A 116 -32.88 -25.05 6.32
N LEU A 117 -32.56 -24.79 7.59
CA LEU A 117 -33.46 -24.07 8.49
C LEU A 117 -33.45 -22.59 8.15
N TYR A 118 -34.63 -21.98 7.99
CA TYR A 118 -34.75 -20.58 7.59
C TYR A 118 -35.67 -19.77 8.50
N GLN A 119 -35.15 -18.68 9.07
CA GLN A 119 -35.89 -17.81 10.01
C GLN A 119 -35.42 -16.35 9.98
N PHE A 120 -36.16 -15.45 10.65
CA PHE A 120 -35.74 -14.05 10.78
C PHE A 120 -34.59 -13.89 11.77
N SER A 121 -33.67 -12.97 11.47
CA SER A 121 -32.56 -12.64 12.35
C SER A 121 -33.03 -11.88 13.60
N PRO A 122 -32.47 -12.16 14.79
CA PRO A 122 -32.74 -11.37 15.99
C PRO A 122 -32.28 -9.92 15.83
N VAL A 123 -32.95 -8.98 16.51
CA VAL A 123 -32.46 -7.60 16.64
C VAL A 123 -31.23 -7.59 17.55
N ASP A 124 -30.27 -6.69 17.28
CA ASP A 124 -29.00 -6.59 18.03
C ASP A 124 -29.17 -5.97 19.44
N THR A 125 -30.03 -6.59 20.24
CA THR A 125 -30.21 -6.29 21.66
C THR A 125 -29.63 -7.44 22.48
N PRO A 126 -29.10 -7.19 23.69
CA PRO A 126 -28.49 -8.24 24.49
C PRO A 126 -29.47 -9.38 24.78
N GLY A 127 -30.72 -9.08 25.13
CA GLY A 127 -31.73 -10.10 25.40
C GLY A 127 -32.06 -10.99 24.20
N ALA A 128 -32.26 -10.40 23.02
CA ALA A 128 -32.61 -11.16 21.82
C ALA A 128 -31.43 -11.99 21.28
N ILE A 129 -30.23 -11.42 21.25
CA ILE A 129 -29.02 -12.10 20.77
C ILE A 129 -28.60 -13.21 21.74
N ASP A 130 -28.60 -12.96 23.04
CA ASP A 130 -28.21 -13.96 24.03
C ASP A 130 -29.20 -15.13 24.04
N ALA A 131 -30.51 -14.86 23.94
CA ALA A 131 -31.54 -15.90 23.79
C ALA A 131 -31.34 -16.73 22.51
N PHE A 132 -31.05 -16.06 21.39
CA PHE A 132 -30.82 -16.71 20.11
C PHE A 132 -29.59 -17.62 20.13
N LEU A 133 -28.44 -17.12 20.61
CA LEU A 133 -27.20 -17.88 20.72
C LEU A 133 -27.33 -19.04 21.72
N CYS A 134 -28.04 -18.82 22.84
CA CYS A 134 -28.28 -19.85 23.85
C CYS A 134 -29.17 -20.98 23.33
N TYR A 135 -30.20 -20.66 22.52
CA TYR A 135 -31.05 -21.66 21.91
C TYR A 135 -30.34 -22.42 20.79
N TRP A 136 -29.87 -21.71 19.76
CA TRP A 136 -29.35 -22.32 18.53
C TRP A 136 -27.94 -22.91 18.68
N LYS A 137 -27.14 -22.43 19.64
CA LYS A 137 -25.76 -22.88 19.92
C LYS A 137 -24.97 -23.22 18.64
N PRO A 138 -24.80 -22.26 17.70
CA PRO A 138 -24.08 -22.52 16.47
C PRO A 138 -22.61 -22.85 16.77
N SER A 139 -22.03 -23.78 16.00
CA SER A 139 -20.61 -24.09 16.04
C SER A 139 -19.79 -23.03 15.29
N ALA A 140 -20.36 -22.44 14.24
CA ALA A 140 -19.77 -21.38 13.44
C ALA A 140 -20.83 -20.41 12.91
N ILE A 141 -20.43 -19.15 12.68
CA ILE A 141 -21.28 -18.08 12.14
C ILE A 141 -20.57 -17.45 10.94
N MET A 142 -21.27 -17.40 9.82
CA MET A 142 -20.83 -16.80 8.56
C MET A 142 -21.72 -15.58 8.29
N LEU A 143 -21.15 -14.40 8.51
CA LEU A 143 -21.80 -13.13 8.23
C LEU A 143 -21.50 -12.73 6.79
N MET A 144 -22.50 -12.29 6.03
CA MET A 144 -22.31 -11.83 4.67
C MET A 144 -22.10 -10.31 4.64
N GLU A 145 -21.22 -9.84 3.76
CA GLU A 145 -21.05 -8.43 3.38
C GLU A 145 -20.64 -7.48 4.53
N SER A 146 -21.52 -6.56 4.96
CA SER A 146 -21.22 -5.48 5.89
C SER A 146 -21.87 -5.67 7.28
N GLU A 147 -22.24 -6.90 7.62
CA GLU A 147 -23.00 -7.21 8.83
C GLU A 147 -22.14 -7.19 10.10
N LEU A 148 -21.81 -5.97 10.56
CA LEU A 148 -21.02 -5.73 11.78
C LEU A 148 -21.92 -5.32 12.96
N TRP A 149 -22.44 -6.31 13.68
CA TRP A 149 -23.33 -6.11 14.83
C TRP A 149 -22.60 -6.37 16.16
N PRO A 150 -22.42 -5.36 17.05
CA PRO A 150 -21.62 -5.50 18.25
C PRO A 150 -22.11 -6.56 19.25
N ASN A 151 -23.42 -6.65 19.52
CA ASN A 151 -23.91 -7.65 20.48
C ASN A 151 -23.77 -9.07 19.91
N LEU A 152 -24.06 -9.27 18.62
CA LEU A 152 -23.83 -10.52 17.90
C LEU A 152 -22.36 -10.96 17.93
N ILE A 153 -21.44 -10.12 17.45
CA ILE A 153 -20.02 -10.47 17.28
C ILE A 153 -19.37 -10.77 18.63
N ILE A 154 -19.54 -9.87 19.60
CA ILE A 154 -18.94 -10.04 20.92
C ILE A 154 -19.64 -11.17 21.70
N GLY A 155 -20.96 -11.34 21.54
CA GLY A 155 -21.72 -12.44 22.12
C GLY A 155 -21.27 -13.80 21.58
N ALA A 156 -21.05 -13.92 20.27
CA ALA A 156 -20.55 -15.13 19.63
C ALA A 156 -19.13 -15.46 20.10
N ALA A 157 -18.24 -14.46 20.16
CA ALA A 157 -16.87 -14.64 20.65
C ALA A 157 -16.83 -15.09 22.13
N LYS A 158 -17.69 -14.52 22.99
CA LYS A 158 -17.82 -14.94 24.40
C LYS A 158 -18.28 -16.39 24.54
N ASN A 159 -19.10 -16.88 23.61
CA ASN A 159 -19.54 -18.27 23.55
C ASN A 159 -18.56 -19.20 22.80
N GLN A 160 -17.36 -18.70 22.44
CA GLN A 160 -16.31 -19.43 21.70
C GLN A 160 -16.80 -19.96 20.33
N ILE A 161 -17.69 -19.22 19.67
CA ILE A 161 -18.22 -19.56 18.36
C ILE A 161 -17.32 -18.99 17.28
N ALA A 162 -16.92 -19.80 16.29
CA ALA A 162 -16.06 -19.35 15.21
C ALA A 162 -16.80 -18.37 14.29
N LEU A 163 -16.18 -17.23 13.97
CA LEU A 163 -16.77 -16.16 13.18
C LEU A 163 -16.04 -15.97 11.86
N ALA A 164 -16.79 -15.92 10.76
CA ALA A 164 -16.32 -15.53 9.44
C ALA A 164 -17.15 -14.40 8.84
N LEU A 165 -16.50 -13.50 8.12
CA LEU A 165 -17.15 -12.45 7.32
C LEU A 165 -16.87 -12.72 5.83
N LEU A 166 -17.91 -13.05 5.06
CA LEU A 166 -17.81 -13.46 3.66
C LEU A 166 -18.29 -12.34 2.73
N ASN A 167 -17.72 -12.25 1.53
CA ASN A 167 -18.03 -11.20 0.55
C ASN A 167 -17.94 -9.78 1.15
N ALA A 168 -16.99 -9.56 2.06
CA ALA A 168 -16.98 -8.40 2.93
C ALA A 168 -16.83 -7.12 2.12
N ARG A 169 -17.82 -6.23 2.23
CA ARG A 169 -17.85 -4.94 1.54
C ARG A 169 -18.13 -3.84 2.54
N ILE A 170 -17.51 -2.69 2.33
CA ILE A 170 -17.81 -1.50 3.13
C ILE A 170 -17.85 -0.31 2.19
N SER A 171 -19.00 0.38 2.18
CA SER A 171 -19.16 1.61 1.40
C SER A 171 -18.21 2.68 1.94
N ALA A 172 -17.87 3.69 1.13
CA ALA A 172 -17.02 4.79 1.60
C ALA A 172 -17.66 5.50 2.81
N LYS A 173 -18.96 5.77 2.73
CA LYS A 173 -19.76 6.36 3.82
C LYS A 173 -19.71 5.54 5.11
N SER A 174 -19.86 4.22 4.99
CA SER A 174 -19.80 3.31 6.15
C SER A 174 -18.39 3.24 6.71
N TYR A 175 -17.37 3.15 5.86
CA TYR A 175 -15.97 3.13 6.27
C TYR A 175 -15.63 4.38 7.08
N ASP A 176 -16.00 5.56 6.60
CA ASP A 176 -15.76 6.84 7.28
C ASP A 176 -16.42 6.91 8.67
N SER A 177 -17.57 6.25 8.83
CA SER A 177 -18.27 6.14 10.12
C SER A 177 -17.57 5.17 11.07
N TRP A 178 -17.16 4.00 10.57
CA TRP A 178 -16.49 2.96 11.36
C TRP A 178 -15.04 3.30 11.70
N SER A 179 -14.40 4.19 10.92
CA SER A 179 -13.02 4.67 11.13
C SER A 179 -12.91 5.89 12.04
N GLN A 180 -14.03 6.46 12.53
CA GLN A 180 -13.99 7.59 13.47
C GLN A 180 -13.25 7.21 14.76
N PRO A 181 -12.43 8.09 15.37
CA PRO A 181 -11.56 7.74 16.51
C PRO A 181 -12.29 7.10 17.69
N PHE A 182 -13.53 7.53 17.95
CA PHE A 182 -14.37 7.01 19.02
C PHE A 182 -14.95 5.62 18.69
N VAL A 183 -15.27 5.33 17.42
CA VAL A 183 -15.86 4.05 16.99
C VAL A 183 -14.78 3.04 16.61
N ASN A 184 -13.64 3.51 16.12
CA ASN A 184 -12.53 2.69 15.61
C ASN A 184 -12.01 1.70 16.66
N SER A 185 -12.01 2.07 17.94
CA SER A 185 -11.62 1.15 19.02
C SER A 185 -12.60 -0.02 19.18
N LEU A 186 -13.91 0.22 18.98
CA LEU A 186 -14.93 -0.83 18.95
C LEU A 186 -14.83 -1.64 17.65
N THR A 187 -14.60 -0.99 16.51
CA THR A 187 -14.39 -1.66 15.22
C THR A 187 -13.22 -2.64 15.29
N LEU A 188 -12.07 -2.20 15.79
CA LEU A 188 -10.89 -3.04 15.97
C LEU A 188 -11.15 -4.21 16.93
N LEU A 189 -11.88 -3.96 18.03
CA LEU A 189 -12.29 -5.01 18.95
C LEU A 189 -13.17 -6.07 18.26
N MET A 190 -14.17 -5.65 17.48
CA MET A 190 -15.05 -6.57 16.75
C MET A 190 -14.29 -7.34 15.66
N LEU A 191 -13.49 -6.65 14.86
CA LEU A 191 -12.69 -7.26 13.79
C LEU A 191 -11.69 -8.29 14.36
N SER A 192 -11.14 -8.05 15.56
CA SER A 192 -10.27 -9.01 16.23
C SER A 192 -10.95 -10.32 16.64
N LYS A 193 -12.29 -10.41 16.58
CA LYS A 193 -13.04 -11.63 16.93
C LYS A 193 -13.31 -12.54 15.74
N PHE A 194 -13.03 -12.09 14.52
CA PHE A 194 -13.15 -12.93 13.33
C PHE A 194 -11.92 -13.81 13.17
N LEU A 195 -12.17 -15.03 12.73
CA LEU A 195 -11.11 -16.00 12.39
C LEU A 195 -10.83 -15.99 10.88
N LEU A 196 -11.80 -15.53 10.08
CA LEU A 196 -11.69 -15.34 8.64
C LEU A 196 -12.51 -14.13 8.18
N ILE A 197 -11.94 -13.30 7.32
CA ILE A 197 -12.59 -12.20 6.61
C ILE A 197 -12.22 -12.31 5.13
N LEU A 198 -13.22 -12.37 4.26
CA LEU A 198 -13.05 -12.45 2.81
C LEU A 198 -13.51 -11.15 2.15
N PRO A 199 -12.68 -10.08 2.09
CA PRO A 199 -13.11 -8.81 1.55
C PRO A 199 -13.01 -8.73 0.03
N LEU A 200 -13.88 -7.90 -0.56
CA LEU A 200 -13.84 -7.55 -2.00
C LEU A 200 -12.92 -6.37 -2.30
N ALA A 201 -12.51 -5.62 -1.29
CA ALA A 201 -11.64 -4.46 -1.42
C ALA A 201 -10.76 -4.26 -0.19
N ILE A 202 -9.66 -3.52 -0.37
CA ILE A 202 -8.63 -3.22 0.64
C ILE A 202 -9.18 -2.47 1.87
N ARG A 203 -10.42 -1.96 1.84
CA ARG A 203 -10.99 -1.12 2.91
C ARG A 203 -11.06 -1.80 4.29
N PHE A 204 -11.21 -3.12 4.37
CA PHE A 204 -11.11 -3.84 5.65
C PHE A 204 -9.67 -3.90 6.18
N GLN A 205 -8.66 -3.90 5.32
CA GLN A 205 -7.24 -3.77 5.72
C GLN A 205 -6.95 -2.36 6.27
N LEU A 206 -7.63 -1.34 5.74
CA LEU A 206 -7.51 0.04 6.24
C LEU A 206 -8.13 0.26 7.64
N LEU A 207 -9.02 -0.63 8.09
CA LEU A 207 -9.56 -0.63 9.46
C LEU A 207 -8.63 -1.32 10.49
N GLN A 208 -7.35 -1.50 10.15
CA GLN A 208 -6.32 -2.12 11.02
C GLN A 208 -6.64 -3.56 11.43
N CYS A 209 -7.41 -4.26 10.61
CA CYS A 209 -7.65 -5.68 10.77
C CYS A 209 -6.33 -6.48 10.67
N PRO A 210 -6.07 -7.47 11.53
CA PRO A 210 -4.88 -8.30 11.42
C PRO A 210 -4.78 -8.95 10.03
N PRO A 211 -3.62 -8.90 9.36
CA PRO A 211 -3.50 -9.34 7.96
C PRO A 211 -3.74 -10.85 7.78
N PHE A 212 -3.47 -11.66 8.80
CA PHE A 212 -3.60 -13.13 8.75
C PHE A 212 -5.04 -13.64 8.75
N ILE A 213 -6.04 -12.82 9.10
CA ILE A 213 -7.44 -13.19 9.00
C ILE A 213 -8.08 -12.76 7.69
N ILE A 214 -7.39 -11.97 6.85
CA ILE A 214 -7.91 -11.47 5.58
C ILE A 214 -7.42 -12.34 4.42
N ASN A 215 -8.35 -12.97 3.70
CA ASN A 215 -8.07 -13.73 2.47
C ASN A 215 -8.95 -13.23 1.32
N PHE A 216 -8.47 -13.24 0.08
CA PHE A 216 -9.25 -12.78 -1.08
C PHE A 216 -9.72 -13.96 -1.93
N CYS A 217 -11.01 -14.03 -2.25
CA CYS A 217 -11.60 -15.18 -2.98
C CYS A 217 -12.46 -14.82 -4.19
N GLY A 218 -12.55 -13.53 -4.55
CA GLY A 218 -13.45 -13.05 -5.62
C GLY A 218 -14.87 -12.69 -5.16
N ASP A 219 -15.67 -12.11 -6.05
CA ASP A 219 -17.06 -11.68 -5.74
C ASP A 219 -18.05 -12.83 -5.91
N LEU A 220 -18.71 -13.21 -4.82
CA LEU A 220 -19.75 -14.27 -4.83
C LEU A 220 -20.95 -13.92 -5.74
N LYS A 221 -21.05 -12.69 -6.24
CA LYS A 221 -22.04 -12.27 -7.26
C LYS A 221 -21.79 -12.85 -8.66
N TYR A 222 -20.63 -13.47 -8.89
CA TYR A 222 -20.35 -14.29 -10.08
C TYR A 222 -20.79 -15.75 -9.91
N GLY A 223 -21.40 -16.12 -8.78
CA GLY A 223 -21.85 -17.49 -8.50
C GLY A 223 -23.03 -17.92 -9.36
N ASN A 224 -22.93 -19.10 -9.97
CA ASN A 224 -23.98 -19.72 -10.76
C ASN A 224 -25.26 -19.91 -9.93
N ILE A 225 -26.36 -19.31 -10.40
CA ILE A 225 -27.70 -19.61 -9.91
C ILE A 225 -28.36 -20.45 -11.00
N ASP A 226 -28.35 -21.76 -10.79
CA ASP A 226 -29.17 -22.69 -11.57
C ASP A 226 -30.63 -22.28 -11.41
N THR A 227 -31.31 -22.08 -12.53
CA THR A 227 -32.73 -21.77 -12.56
C THR A 227 -33.51 -23.05 -12.73
N ASN A 228 -34.51 -23.24 -11.86
CA ASN A 228 -35.44 -24.37 -11.88
C ASN A 228 -36.04 -24.59 -13.27
N GLU A 229 -36.14 -25.87 -13.66
CA GLU A 229 -36.65 -26.39 -14.95
C GLU A 229 -38.12 -26.02 -15.24
N GLY A 230 -38.86 -25.42 -14.30
CA GLY A 230 -40.30 -25.23 -14.37
C GLY A 230 -40.83 -24.20 -15.39
N ASP A 231 -39.99 -23.34 -15.96
CA ASP A 231 -40.41 -22.19 -16.79
C ASP A 231 -39.91 -22.23 -18.25
N GLN A 232 -39.35 -23.36 -18.70
CA GLN A 232 -38.71 -23.47 -20.02
C GLN A 232 -39.69 -23.24 -21.19
N ARG A 233 -40.93 -23.70 -21.07
CA ARG A 233 -41.98 -23.58 -22.12
C ARG A 233 -42.35 -22.13 -22.45
N ALA A 234 -42.52 -21.27 -21.44
CA ALA A 234 -42.88 -19.86 -21.66
C ALA A 234 -41.76 -19.06 -22.34
N LEU A 235 -40.52 -19.50 -22.17
CA LEU A 235 -39.32 -18.91 -22.77
C LEU A 235 -39.17 -19.32 -24.23
N GLU A 236 -39.44 -20.60 -24.52
CA GLU A 236 -39.48 -21.16 -25.89
C GLU A 236 -40.56 -20.47 -26.74
N GLU A 237 -41.76 -20.23 -26.19
CA GLU A 237 -42.82 -19.50 -26.89
C GLU A 237 -42.43 -18.05 -27.26
N LEU A 238 -41.77 -17.35 -26.34
CA LEU A 238 -41.26 -16.00 -26.60
C LEU A 238 -40.11 -16.02 -27.61
N GLN A 239 -39.23 -17.01 -27.56
CA GLN A 239 -38.14 -17.17 -28.52
C GLN A 239 -38.68 -17.36 -29.94
N VAL A 240 -39.75 -18.17 -30.11
CA VAL A 240 -40.43 -18.35 -31.40
C VAL A 240 -41.00 -17.04 -31.94
N GLN A 241 -41.62 -16.22 -31.08
CA GLN A 241 -42.18 -14.92 -31.48
C GLN A 241 -41.11 -13.88 -31.86
N LEU A 242 -39.89 -14.06 -31.36
CA LEU A 242 -38.74 -13.18 -31.57
C LEU A 242 -37.84 -13.62 -32.74
N MET A 243 -38.06 -14.82 -33.31
CA MET A 243 -37.25 -15.35 -34.41
C MET A 243 -37.26 -14.42 -35.63
N ASN A 244 -36.11 -14.33 -36.30
CA ASN A 244 -35.86 -13.50 -37.50
C ASN A 244 -35.97 -11.98 -37.31
N ARG A 245 -36.09 -11.47 -36.08
CA ARG A 245 -36.09 -10.03 -35.78
C ARG A 245 -34.80 -9.61 -35.08
N LYS A 246 -34.36 -8.37 -35.32
CA LYS A 246 -33.23 -7.76 -34.60
C LYS A 246 -33.70 -7.31 -33.21
N ILE A 247 -32.97 -7.70 -32.16
CA ILE A 247 -33.39 -7.51 -30.77
C ILE A 247 -32.25 -6.92 -29.95
N TRP A 248 -32.60 -5.96 -29.10
CA TRP A 248 -31.73 -5.53 -27.99
C TRP A 248 -32.57 -5.21 -26.76
N MET A 249 -31.95 -5.28 -25.59
CA MET A 249 -32.62 -5.06 -24.32
C MET A 249 -32.02 -3.88 -23.55
N ALA A 250 -32.87 -3.01 -23.03
CA ALA A 250 -32.53 -2.01 -22.02
C ALA A 250 -32.99 -2.51 -20.64
N SER A 251 -32.06 -2.91 -19.79
CA SER A 251 -32.37 -3.55 -18.51
C SER A 251 -32.11 -2.66 -17.30
N SER A 252 -32.90 -2.85 -16.25
CA SER A 252 -32.80 -2.12 -14.98
C SER A 252 -32.83 -0.59 -15.12
N ILE A 253 -33.58 -0.06 -16.09
CA ILE A 253 -33.64 1.38 -16.36
C ILE A 253 -34.26 2.17 -15.20
N HIS A 254 -33.67 3.32 -14.89
CA HIS A 254 -34.18 4.27 -13.90
C HIS A 254 -35.08 5.32 -14.55
N LYS A 255 -35.85 6.02 -13.72
CA LYS A 255 -36.73 7.10 -14.19
C LYS A 255 -35.90 8.20 -14.89
N GLY A 256 -36.29 8.57 -16.10
CA GLY A 256 -35.60 9.50 -16.99
C GLY A 256 -34.75 8.83 -18.06
N GLU A 257 -34.27 7.59 -17.84
CA GLU A 257 -33.45 6.87 -18.84
C GLU A 257 -34.30 6.29 -19.97
N GLU A 258 -35.60 6.05 -19.73
CA GLU A 258 -36.53 5.60 -20.76
C GLU A 258 -36.52 6.52 -21.99
N LYS A 259 -36.38 7.84 -21.80
CA LYS A 259 -36.31 8.82 -22.89
C LYS A 259 -35.08 8.61 -23.77
N VAL A 260 -33.96 8.26 -23.16
CA VAL A 260 -32.71 7.94 -23.89
C VAL A 260 -32.92 6.67 -24.69
N MET A 261 -33.45 5.61 -24.07
CA MET A 261 -33.66 4.32 -24.74
C MET A 261 -34.68 4.41 -25.88
N LEU A 262 -35.73 5.21 -25.72
CA LEU A 262 -36.74 5.46 -26.75
C LEU A 262 -36.21 6.33 -27.89
N GLY A 263 -35.35 7.30 -27.61
CA GLY A 263 -34.64 8.06 -28.63
C GLY A 263 -33.75 7.16 -29.49
N VAL A 264 -33.00 6.26 -28.85
CA VAL A 264 -32.19 5.25 -29.53
C VAL A 264 -33.04 4.28 -30.34
N HIS A 265 -34.15 3.79 -29.79
CA HIS A 265 -35.09 2.93 -30.51
C HIS A 265 -35.61 3.60 -31.79
N SER A 266 -36.01 4.87 -31.68
CA SER A 266 -36.56 5.62 -32.82
C SER A 266 -35.54 5.79 -33.95
N ALA A 267 -34.27 6.03 -33.61
CA ALA A 267 -33.19 6.11 -34.59
C ALA A 267 -32.91 4.74 -35.25
N LEU A 268 -32.82 3.67 -34.46
CA LEU A 268 -32.57 2.32 -34.98
C LEU A 268 -33.73 1.78 -35.82
N LYS A 269 -34.97 2.17 -35.52
CA LYS A 269 -36.17 1.78 -36.30
C LYS A 269 -36.16 2.34 -37.72
N GLN A 270 -35.51 3.49 -37.96
CA GLN A 270 -35.36 4.03 -39.31
C GLN A 270 -34.49 3.13 -40.20
N VAL A 271 -33.51 2.44 -39.61
CA VAL A 271 -32.58 1.52 -40.30
C VAL A 271 -33.13 0.09 -40.32
N HIS A 272 -33.79 -0.34 -39.23
CA HIS A 272 -34.35 -1.67 -39.05
C HIS A 272 -35.84 -1.56 -38.65
N PRO A 273 -36.78 -1.54 -39.62
CA PRO A 273 -38.21 -1.33 -39.35
C PRO A 273 -38.82 -2.36 -38.39
N ASP A 274 -38.32 -3.60 -38.44
CA ASP A 274 -38.79 -4.72 -37.63
C ASP A 274 -37.99 -4.93 -36.33
N ILE A 275 -37.21 -3.94 -35.87
CA ILE A 275 -36.46 -4.06 -34.60
C ILE A 275 -37.41 -4.16 -33.39
N ILE A 276 -37.00 -4.96 -32.40
CA ILE A 276 -37.64 -5.06 -31.08
C ILE A 276 -36.70 -4.53 -30.00
N THR A 277 -37.21 -3.62 -29.17
CA THR A 277 -36.55 -3.20 -27.95
C THR A 277 -37.28 -3.76 -26.74
N ILE A 278 -36.58 -4.57 -25.95
CA ILE A 278 -37.08 -5.06 -24.66
C ILE A 278 -36.72 -4.05 -23.58
N ILE A 279 -37.71 -3.47 -22.91
CA ILE A 279 -37.51 -2.52 -21.81
C ILE A 279 -37.84 -3.20 -20.49
N VAL A 280 -36.84 -3.31 -19.61
CA VAL A 280 -37.00 -3.85 -18.26
C VAL A 280 -36.72 -2.75 -17.23
N PRO A 281 -37.76 -2.06 -16.72
CA PRO A 281 -37.59 -1.01 -15.72
C PRO A 281 -37.20 -1.58 -14.36
N ARG A 282 -36.47 -0.75 -13.60
CA ARG A 282 -36.07 -1.09 -12.24
C ARG A 282 -37.27 -1.35 -11.31
N HIS A 283 -38.35 -0.59 -11.51
CA HIS A 283 -39.60 -0.72 -10.78
C HIS A 283 -40.72 -1.16 -11.75
N PRO A 284 -41.36 -2.32 -11.52
CA PRO A 284 -42.44 -2.83 -12.37
C PRO A 284 -43.57 -1.82 -12.65
N GLN A 285 -43.95 -1.05 -11.63
CA GLN A 285 -44.99 -0.02 -11.74
C GLN A 285 -44.65 1.04 -12.78
N HIS A 286 -43.36 1.35 -12.96
CA HIS A 286 -42.89 2.29 -13.96
C HIS A 286 -43.04 1.73 -15.38
N GLY A 287 -42.95 0.41 -15.57
CA GLY A 287 -43.16 -0.23 -16.88
C GLY A 287 -44.57 -0.02 -17.42
N LYS A 288 -45.57 -0.12 -16.53
CA LYS A 288 -46.96 0.18 -16.90
C LYS A 288 -47.15 1.63 -17.35
N GLN A 289 -46.45 2.57 -16.71
CA GLN A 289 -46.49 3.99 -17.08
C GLN A 289 -45.87 4.22 -18.46
N ILE A 290 -44.69 3.64 -18.71
CA ILE A 290 -44.00 3.70 -20.01
C ILE A 290 -44.89 3.15 -21.13
N ALA A 291 -45.54 2.00 -20.91
CA ALA A 291 -46.43 1.40 -21.89
C ALA A 291 -47.63 2.31 -22.22
N LEU A 292 -48.27 2.89 -21.19
CA LEU A 292 -49.40 3.81 -21.37
C LEU A 292 -49.02 5.11 -22.10
N GLU A 293 -47.84 5.65 -21.85
CA GLU A 293 -47.35 6.85 -22.54
C GLU A 293 -47.07 6.56 -24.01
N LEU A 294 -46.44 5.43 -24.32
CA LEU A 294 -46.16 5.02 -25.70
C LEU A 294 -47.42 4.66 -26.49
N GLU A 295 -48.41 4.02 -25.86
CA GLU A 295 -49.70 3.73 -26.48
C GLU A 295 -50.44 5.03 -26.85
N LYS A 296 -50.33 6.11 -26.05
CA LYS A 296 -50.89 7.43 -26.37
C LYS A 296 -50.20 8.07 -27.57
N ASP A 297 -48.91 7.84 -27.73
CA ASP A 297 -48.12 8.32 -28.87
C ASP A 297 -48.30 7.44 -30.13
N GLY A 298 -49.24 6.48 -30.10
CA GLY A 298 -49.58 5.60 -31.22
C GLY A 298 -48.57 4.46 -31.46
N VAL A 299 -47.66 4.20 -30.52
CA VAL A 299 -46.68 3.13 -30.62
C VAL A 299 -47.28 1.82 -30.11
N ARG A 300 -47.15 0.74 -30.89
CA ARG A 300 -47.59 -0.60 -30.46
C ARG A 300 -46.61 -1.19 -29.45
N VAL A 301 -47.07 -1.32 -28.20
CA VAL A 301 -46.33 -1.90 -27.07
C VAL A 301 -47.01 -3.19 -26.61
N ALA A 302 -46.21 -4.21 -26.26
CA ALA A 302 -46.71 -5.41 -25.58
C ALA A 302 -46.17 -5.48 -24.14
N LEU A 303 -47.02 -5.89 -23.20
CA LEU A 303 -46.72 -5.88 -21.77
C LEU A 303 -46.66 -7.31 -21.19
N ARG A 304 -45.59 -7.62 -20.46
CA ARG A 304 -45.38 -8.97 -19.88
C ARG A 304 -46.50 -9.39 -18.94
N SER A 305 -46.97 -8.51 -18.04
CA SER A 305 -48.01 -8.87 -17.06
C SER A 305 -49.38 -9.17 -17.69
N ARG A 306 -49.65 -8.67 -18.90
CA ARG A 306 -50.88 -8.94 -19.66
C ARG A 306 -50.81 -10.21 -20.51
N HIS A 307 -49.64 -10.83 -20.62
CA HIS A 307 -49.38 -11.96 -21.53
C HIS A 307 -49.65 -11.60 -23.01
N ASP A 308 -49.38 -10.35 -23.38
CA ASP A 308 -49.56 -9.88 -24.76
C ASP A 308 -48.60 -10.62 -25.71
N LYS A 309 -49.11 -11.06 -26.87
CA LYS A 309 -48.29 -11.67 -27.92
C LYS A 309 -47.54 -10.61 -28.72
N ILE A 310 -46.28 -10.88 -29.07
CA ILE A 310 -45.49 -10.00 -29.94
C ILE A 310 -45.93 -10.25 -31.40
N MET A 311 -46.75 -9.35 -31.94
CA MET A 311 -47.27 -9.45 -33.31
C MET A 311 -46.42 -8.65 -34.33
N PRO A 312 -46.58 -8.89 -35.65
CA PRO A 312 -46.03 -8.01 -36.68
C PRO A 312 -46.47 -6.55 -36.45
N GLY A 313 -45.49 -5.65 -36.28
CA GLY A 313 -45.70 -4.24 -35.94
C GLY A 313 -45.53 -3.87 -34.46
N THR A 314 -45.34 -4.84 -33.55
CA THR A 314 -44.90 -4.55 -32.17
C THR A 314 -43.40 -4.27 -32.18
N ASN A 315 -42.98 -3.09 -31.74
CA ASN A 315 -41.57 -2.67 -31.72
C ASN A 315 -40.99 -2.56 -30.30
N ILE A 316 -41.84 -2.46 -29.28
CA ILE A 316 -41.43 -2.31 -27.89
C ILE A 316 -42.12 -3.39 -27.03
N TYR A 317 -41.34 -4.09 -26.22
CA TYR A 317 -41.82 -5.08 -25.28
C TYR A 317 -41.41 -4.69 -23.85
N VAL A 318 -42.37 -4.44 -22.97
CA VAL A 318 -42.10 -3.96 -21.61
C VAL A 318 -42.28 -5.10 -20.60
N VAL A 319 -41.23 -5.36 -19.83
CA VAL A 319 -41.23 -6.39 -18.78
C VAL A 319 -41.52 -5.76 -17.43
N ASP A 320 -42.79 -5.77 -17.01
CA ASP A 320 -43.28 -5.20 -15.76
C ASP A 320 -43.52 -6.26 -14.67
N THR A 321 -42.72 -7.33 -14.66
CA THR A 321 -42.75 -8.41 -13.67
C THR A 321 -41.43 -8.49 -12.90
N LEU A 322 -41.44 -9.06 -11.69
CA LEU A 322 -40.24 -9.23 -10.85
C LEU A 322 -39.70 -10.65 -10.96
N GLY A 323 -38.38 -10.80 -10.90
CA GLY A 323 -37.72 -12.10 -10.79
C GLY A 323 -37.43 -12.82 -12.12
N GLU A 324 -37.81 -12.25 -13.26
CA GLU A 324 -37.63 -12.87 -14.58
C GLU A 324 -36.45 -12.32 -15.39
N LEU A 325 -35.66 -11.37 -14.87
CA LEU A 325 -34.63 -10.66 -15.66
C LEU A 325 -33.58 -11.59 -16.31
N GLN A 326 -33.10 -12.62 -15.58
CA GLN A 326 -32.11 -13.57 -16.09
C GLN A 326 -32.63 -14.34 -17.32
N LYS A 327 -33.94 -14.63 -17.36
CA LYS A 327 -34.60 -15.29 -18.48
C LYS A 327 -34.51 -14.43 -19.74
N PHE A 328 -34.74 -13.13 -19.61
CA PHE A 328 -34.69 -12.20 -20.73
C PHE A 328 -33.28 -11.97 -21.28
N TYR A 329 -32.23 -12.05 -20.45
CA TYR A 329 -30.86 -12.03 -20.96
C TYR A 329 -30.57 -13.19 -21.93
N ARG A 330 -31.14 -14.38 -21.69
CA ARG A 330 -30.98 -15.52 -22.62
C ARG A 330 -31.70 -15.33 -23.96
N LEU A 331 -32.68 -14.43 -24.03
CA LEU A 331 -33.48 -14.16 -25.22
C LEU A 331 -32.89 -13.05 -26.11
N THR A 332 -31.92 -12.28 -25.62
CA THR A 332 -31.41 -11.08 -26.30
C THR A 332 -29.91 -11.16 -26.55
N PRO A 333 -29.44 -10.89 -27.78
CA PRO A 333 -28.00 -10.89 -28.08
C PRO A 333 -27.28 -9.66 -27.51
N ILE A 334 -28.00 -8.55 -27.31
CA ILE A 334 -27.42 -7.28 -26.84
C ILE A 334 -28.15 -6.80 -25.58
N ALA A 335 -27.39 -6.38 -24.57
CA ALA A 335 -27.89 -5.89 -23.30
C ALA A 335 -27.27 -4.53 -22.95
N VAL A 336 -28.10 -3.49 -22.96
CA VAL A 336 -27.79 -2.15 -22.45
C VAL A 336 -28.25 -2.08 -20.99
N ILE A 337 -27.32 -1.95 -20.07
CA ILE A 337 -27.62 -1.90 -18.64
C ILE A 337 -27.87 -0.45 -18.23
N GLY A 338 -29.06 -0.16 -17.72
CA GLY A 338 -29.47 1.14 -17.21
C GLY A 338 -28.90 1.44 -15.83
N GLY A 339 -29.39 2.51 -15.21
CA GLY A 339 -28.80 3.11 -14.00
C GLY A 339 -27.38 3.60 -14.24
N SER A 340 -27.06 3.98 -15.47
CA SER A 340 -25.69 4.35 -15.90
C SER A 340 -25.61 5.53 -16.86
N PHE A 341 -26.74 6.01 -17.39
CA PHE A 341 -26.76 7.09 -18.38
C PHE A 341 -27.08 8.46 -17.77
N LEU A 342 -27.59 8.50 -16.54
CA LEU A 342 -27.87 9.75 -15.81
C LEU A 342 -26.95 9.93 -14.59
N PRO A 343 -26.49 11.17 -14.29
CA PRO A 343 -25.67 11.45 -13.12
C PRO A 343 -26.45 11.18 -11.83
N GLY A 344 -25.77 10.62 -10.82
CA GLY A 344 -26.39 10.23 -9.55
C GLY A 344 -26.90 8.77 -9.50
N SER A 345 -26.80 8.03 -10.61
CA SER A 345 -27.14 6.61 -10.66
C SER A 345 -26.08 5.72 -10.02
N ALA A 346 -26.49 4.60 -9.43
CA ALA A 346 -25.59 3.69 -8.70
C ALA A 346 -24.99 2.56 -9.54
N GLY A 347 -25.36 2.45 -10.83
CA GLY A 347 -25.08 1.29 -11.69
C GLY A 347 -25.91 0.06 -11.34
N HIS A 348 -25.86 -0.96 -12.20
CA HIS A 348 -26.41 -2.29 -11.95
C HIS A 348 -25.43 -3.40 -12.31
N ASN A 349 -25.72 -4.60 -11.82
CA ASN A 349 -24.90 -5.78 -12.04
C ASN A 349 -24.91 -6.21 -13.51
N ILE A 350 -23.73 -6.40 -14.09
CA ILE A 350 -23.51 -6.85 -15.47
C ILE A 350 -23.27 -8.37 -15.57
N SER A 351 -23.04 -9.06 -14.45
CA SER A 351 -22.61 -10.47 -14.45
C SER A 351 -23.64 -11.42 -15.06
N GLU A 352 -24.93 -11.15 -14.92
CA GLU A 352 -25.98 -11.99 -15.52
C GLU A 352 -26.07 -11.87 -17.04
N ALA A 353 -25.90 -10.65 -17.56
CA ALA A 353 -25.83 -10.43 -18.99
C ALA A 353 -24.60 -11.14 -19.58
N ALA A 354 -23.48 -11.08 -18.85
CA ALA A 354 -22.25 -11.77 -19.22
C ALA A 354 -22.40 -13.30 -19.20
N ALA A 355 -23.01 -13.84 -18.14
CA ALA A 355 -23.28 -15.27 -18.00
C ALA A 355 -24.22 -15.80 -19.08
N ALA A 356 -25.19 -14.99 -19.51
CA ALA A 356 -26.09 -15.32 -20.60
C ALA A 356 -25.45 -15.17 -22.00
N GLY A 357 -24.24 -14.58 -22.10
CA GLY A 357 -23.56 -14.35 -23.37
C GLY A 357 -24.12 -13.17 -24.17
N CYS A 358 -24.63 -12.13 -23.51
CA CYS A 358 -25.02 -10.88 -24.19
C CYS A 358 -23.77 -10.02 -24.50
N ALA A 359 -23.82 -9.26 -25.59
CA ALA A 359 -22.93 -8.12 -25.79
C ALA A 359 -23.38 -6.97 -24.86
N ILE A 360 -22.51 -6.59 -23.93
CA ILE A 360 -22.87 -5.70 -22.81
C ILE A 360 -22.47 -4.25 -23.13
N LEU A 361 -23.45 -3.35 -23.01
CA LEU A 361 -23.24 -1.90 -23.10
C LEU A 361 -23.67 -1.23 -21.79
N THR A 362 -22.89 -0.27 -21.33
CA THR A 362 -23.22 0.55 -20.16
C THR A 362 -22.95 2.02 -20.42
N GLY A 363 -23.60 2.89 -19.66
CA GLY A 363 -23.31 4.31 -19.61
C GLY A 363 -22.08 4.63 -18.75
N PRO A 364 -21.63 5.90 -18.71
CA PRO A 364 -20.44 6.29 -17.93
C PRO A 364 -20.64 6.21 -16.40
N TYR A 365 -21.88 6.19 -15.90
CA TYR A 365 -22.20 6.29 -14.48
C TYR A 365 -22.50 4.93 -13.83
N ILE A 366 -21.54 4.01 -13.81
CA ILE A 366 -21.72 2.64 -13.28
C ILE A 366 -21.52 2.47 -11.75
N GLY A 367 -21.25 3.56 -11.02
CA GLY A 367 -21.26 3.61 -9.56
C GLY A 367 -20.56 2.43 -8.86
N HIS A 368 -21.34 1.62 -8.13
CA HIS A 368 -20.85 0.49 -7.33
C HIS A 368 -20.32 -0.69 -8.17
N PHE A 369 -20.65 -0.74 -9.46
CA PHE A 369 -20.27 -1.83 -10.38
C PHE A 369 -19.09 -1.46 -11.29
N SER A 370 -18.45 -0.32 -11.04
CA SER A 370 -17.23 0.12 -11.74
C SER A 370 -16.13 -0.94 -11.72
N HIS A 371 -15.85 -1.52 -10.55
CA HIS A 371 -14.84 -2.57 -10.40
C HIS A 371 -15.13 -3.81 -11.26
N MET A 372 -16.38 -4.25 -11.31
CA MET A 372 -16.80 -5.40 -12.12
C MET A 372 -16.59 -5.15 -13.61
N ALA A 373 -17.02 -3.98 -14.11
CA ALA A 373 -16.79 -3.59 -15.50
C ALA A 373 -15.28 -3.51 -15.82
N THR A 374 -14.48 -2.90 -14.95
CA THR A 374 -13.03 -2.77 -15.13
C THR A 374 -12.33 -4.14 -15.10
N GLN A 375 -12.73 -5.06 -14.22
CA GLN A 375 -12.15 -6.39 -14.16
C GLN A 375 -12.45 -7.21 -15.42
N MET A 376 -13.69 -7.16 -15.90
CA MET A 376 -14.05 -7.82 -17.16
C MET A 376 -13.26 -7.23 -18.34
N GLN A 377 -13.16 -5.90 -18.43
CA GLN A 377 -12.37 -5.22 -19.47
C GLN A 377 -10.87 -5.52 -19.41
N ARG A 378 -10.31 -5.73 -18.21
CA ARG A 378 -8.90 -6.14 -18.05
C ARG A 378 -8.64 -7.55 -18.59
N LEU A 379 -9.59 -8.46 -18.44
CA LEU A 379 -9.49 -9.82 -18.99
C LEU A 379 -9.67 -9.83 -20.50
N ASN A 380 -10.69 -9.12 -20.98
CA ASN A 380 -10.92 -8.93 -22.40
C ASN A 380 -11.54 -7.53 -22.64
N PRO A 381 -10.84 -6.61 -23.33
CA PRO A 381 -11.33 -5.26 -23.60
C PRO A 381 -12.68 -5.21 -24.33
N LEU A 382 -13.05 -6.26 -25.06
CA LEU A 382 -14.32 -6.34 -25.80
C LEU A 382 -15.51 -6.76 -24.92
N SER A 383 -15.27 -7.22 -23.69
CA SER A 383 -16.29 -7.79 -22.80
C SER A 383 -17.39 -6.81 -22.36
N VAL A 384 -17.06 -5.52 -22.19
CA VAL A 384 -18.00 -4.48 -21.77
C VAL A 384 -17.70 -3.18 -22.51
N LEU A 385 -18.69 -2.63 -23.22
CA LEU A 385 -18.57 -1.36 -23.93
C LEU A 385 -19.23 -0.22 -23.14
N GLN A 386 -18.44 0.77 -22.71
CA GLN A 386 -18.96 1.99 -22.09
C GLN A 386 -19.19 3.07 -23.15
N VAL A 387 -20.41 3.60 -23.20
CA VAL A 387 -20.81 4.63 -24.18
C VAL A 387 -21.58 5.77 -23.52
N SER A 388 -21.36 6.99 -23.98
CA SER A 388 -22.20 8.14 -23.64
C SER A 388 -23.52 8.08 -24.43
N GLY A 389 -24.56 8.77 -23.94
CA GLY A 389 -25.91 8.67 -24.49
C GLY A 389 -26.04 8.98 -25.99
N TYR A 390 -25.17 9.83 -26.55
CA TYR A 390 -25.18 10.17 -27.98
C TYR A 390 -24.47 9.12 -28.86
N ILE A 391 -23.46 8.41 -28.34
CA ILE A 391 -22.70 7.37 -29.06
C ILE A 391 -23.43 6.02 -29.00
N LEU A 392 -24.41 5.87 -28.10
CA LEU A 392 -25.15 4.62 -27.93
C LEU A 392 -25.86 4.15 -29.21
N VAL A 393 -26.38 5.09 -30.03
CA VAL A 393 -27.02 4.76 -31.32
C VAL A 393 -26.02 4.13 -32.28
N GLU A 394 -24.85 4.76 -32.44
CA GLU A 394 -23.78 4.27 -33.33
C GLU A 394 -23.27 2.91 -32.87
N ALA A 395 -23.02 2.74 -31.57
CA ALA A 395 -22.56 1.49 -31.00
C ALA A 395 -23.56 0.34 -31.25
N LEU A 396 -24.86 0.58 -31.01
CA LEU A 396 -25.89 -0.43 -31.29
C LEU A 396 -26.06 -0.70 -32.79
N SER A 397 -26.02 0.34 -33.63
CA SER A 397 -26.10 0.18 -35.09
C SER A 397 -24.96 -0.69 -35.63
N ASN A 398 -23.74 -0.48 -35.13
CA ASN A 398 -22.56 -1.27 -35.50
C ASN A 398 -22.73 -2.74 -35.08
N LEU A 399 -23.20 -3.01 -33.86
CA LEU A 399 -23.42 -4.38 -33.37
C LEU A 399 -24.56 -5.10 -34.09
N LEU A 400 -25.60 -4.38 -34.52
CA LEU A 400 -26.71 -4.97 -35.27
C LEU A 400 -26.36 -5.28 -36.73
N SER A 401 -25.40 -4.53 -37.29
CA SER A 401 -24.95 -4.64 -38.68
C SER A 401 -23.78 -5.61 -38.88
N ASP A 402 -22.87 -5.71 -37.90
CA ASP A 402 -21.71 -6.60 -37.94
C ASP A 402 -21.90 -7.81 -37.02
N ALA A 403 -22.28 -8.94 -37.62
CA ALA A 403 -22.51 -10.19 -36.90
C ALA A 403 -21.22 -10.74 -36.24
N LYS A 404 -20.06 -10.52 -36.86
CA LYS A 404 -18.78 -11.01 -36.33
C LYS A 404 -18.38 -10.20 -35.09
N LEU A 405 -18.49 -8.88 -35.15
CA LEU A 405 -18.22 -8.02 -34.00
C LEU A 405 -19.18 -8.31 -32.82
N LEU A 406 -20.44 -8.61 -33.11
CA LEU A 406 -21.41 -9.00 -32.12
C LEU A 406 -21.00 -10.31 -31.43
N GLU A 407 -20.68 -11.35 -32.21
CA GLU A 407 -20.23 -12.65 -31.69
C GLU A 407 -18.95 -12.52 -30.86
N GLU A 408 -17.95 -11.78 -31.35
CA GLU A 408 -16.70 -11.51 -30.63
C GLU A 408 -16.95 -10.87 -29.26
N ARG A 409 -17.90 -9.94 -29.16
CA ARG A 409 -18.25 -9.29 -27.89
C ARG A 409 -19.06 -10.18 -26.96
N GLN A 410 -20.00 -10.97 -27.49
CA GLN A 410 -20.75 -11.95 -26.71
C GLN A 410 -19.81 -12.98 -26.09
N GLU A 411 -18.89 -13.51 -26.88
CA GLU A 411 -17.90 -14.48 -26.43
C GLU A 411 -16.91 -13.84 -25.45
N ALA A 412 -16.43 -12.62 -25.71
CA ALA A 412 -15.59 -11.88 -24.78
C ALA A 412 -16.25 -11.66 -23.41
N ALA A 413 -17.53 -11.29 -23.39
CA ALA A 413 -18.30 -11.10 -22.15
C ALA A 413 -18.44 -12.42 -21.38
N LYS A 414 -18.75 -13.50 -22.09
CA LYS A 414 -18.92 -14.84 -21.52
C LYS A 414 -17.61 -15.42 -20.99
N GLN A 415 -16.51 -15.27 -21.73
CA GLN A 415 -15.16 -15.70 -21.30
C GLN A 415 -14.67 -14.93 -20.07
N ALA A 416 -14.88 -13.61 -20.05
CA ALA A 416 -14.54 -12.79 -18.89
C ALA A 416 -15.35 -13.21 -17.65
N TYR A 417 -16.64 -13.51 -17.81
CA TYR A 417 -17.47 -14.05 -16.73
C TYR A 417 -16.98 -15.43 -16.25
N HIS A 418 -16.71 -16.37 -17.15
CA HIS A 418 -16.22 -17.71 -16.78
C HIS A 418 -14.88 -17.62 -16.05
N SER A 419 -13.97 -16.77 -16.51
CA SER A 419 -12.66 -16.57 -15.89
C SER A 419 -12.76 -15.97 -14.49
N LEU A 420 -13.71 -15.06 -14.26
CA LEU A 420 -13.96 -14.45 -12.95
C LEU A 420 -14.75 -15.35 -12.01
N SER A 421 -15.68 -16.17 -12.53
CA SER A 421 -16.53 -17.05 -11.72
C SER A 421 -15.85 -18.37 -11.33
N CYS A 422 -14.86 -18.82 -12.10
CA CYS A 422 -14.19 -20.09 -11.89
C CYS A 422 -13.52 -20.16 -10.50
N GLY A 423 -13.79 -21.24 -9.77
CA GLY A 423 -13.15 -21.52 -8.48
C GLY A 423 -13.55 -20.62 -7.30
N ILE A 424 -14.40 -19.58 -7.46
CA ILE A 424 -14.77 -18.69 -6.34
C ILE A 424 -15.41 -19.48 -5.19
N THR A 425 -16.47 -20.25 -5.47
CA THR A 425 -17.19 -21.02 -4.44
C THR A 425 -16.29 -22.08 -3.79
N GLU A 426 -15.41 -22.70 -4.56
CA GLU A 426 -14.46 -23.72 -4.07
C GLU A 426 -13.37 -23.09 -3.19
N ASN A 427 -12.86 -21.94 -3.58
CA ASN A 427 -11.88 -21.17 -2.81
C ASN A 427 -12.51 -20.73 -1.47
N VAL A 428 -13.70 -20.13 -1.50
CA VAL A 428 -14.44 -19.74 -0.29
C VAL A 428 -14.66 -20.95 0.62
N TRP A 429 -15.04 -22.10 0.05
CA TRP A 429 -15.18 -23.35 0.80
C TRP A 429 -13.86 -23.81 1.43
N SER A 430 -12.75 -23.80 0.67
CA SER A 430 -11.43 -24.21 1.15
C SER A 430 -10.99 -23.38 2.36
N PHE A 431 -11.16 -22.05 2.31
CA PHE A 431 -10.85 -21.16 3.43
C PHE A 431 -11.79 -21.39 4.62
N LEU A 432 -13.09 -21.63 4.38
CA LEU A 432 -14.04 -21.96 5.44
C LEU A 432 -13.70 -23.30 6.12
N ASP A 433 -13.35 -24.34 5.36
CA ASP A 433 -12.95 -25.63 5.93
C ASP A 433 -11.70 -25.48 6.80
N PHE A 434 -10.68 -24.82 6.24
CA PHE A 434 -9.37 -24.65 6.88
C PHE A 434 -9.45 -23.79 8.14
N HIS A 435 -10.02 -22.57 8.05
CA HIS A 435 -10.00 -21.61 9.15
C HIS A 435 -11.16 -21.78 10.13
N ILE A 436 -12.35 -22.21 9.67
CA ILE A 436 -13.57 -22.19 10.49
C ILE A 436 -13.98 -23.60 10.90
N PHE A 437 -14.23 -24.51 9.96
CA PHE A 437 -14.89 -25.78 10.27
C PHE A 437 -13.99 -26.75 11.04
N ARG A 438 -12.70 -26.83 10.70
CA ARG A 438 -11.73 -27.63 11.46
C ARG A 438 -11.58 -27.13 12.91
N VAL A 439 -11.53 -25.82 13.12
CA VAL A 439 -11.38 -25.20 14.44
C VAL A 439 -12.65 -25.34 15.28
N ALA A 440 -13.82 -25.12 14.68
CA ALA A 440 -15.12 -25.22 15.34
C ALA A 440 -15.42 -26.64 15.87
N LEU A 441 -14.92 -27.68 15.19
CA LEU A 441 -15.11 -29.07 15.59
C LEU A 441 -14.05 -29.54 16.61
N ALA A 442 -12.80 -29.11 16.46
CA ALA A 442 -11.72 -29.42 17.42
C ALA A 442 -12.02 -28.90 18.84
N ASN A 443 -12.66 -27.73 18.96
CA ASN A 443 -13.00 -27.13 20.25
C ASN A 443 -14.12 -27.87 21.02
N LYS A 444 -14.96 -28.67 20.35
CA LYS A 444 -15.95 -29.52 21.05
C LYS A 444 -15.36 -30.79 21.65
N GLY A 445 -14.25 -31.30 21.10
CA GLY A 445 -13.55 -32.47 21.62
C GLY A 445 -12.74 -32.21 22.90
N LYS A 446 -12.40 -30.96 23.21
CA LYS A 446 -11.53 -30.57 24.35
C LYS A 446 -12.26 -30.19 25.65
N LYS A 447 -13.56 -30.44 25.77
CA LYS A 447 -14.35 -30.02 26.96
C LYS A 447 -14.01 -30.73 28.30
N ASN A 448 -12.96 -31.54 28.36
CA ASN A 448 -12.56 -32.25 29.58
C ASN A 448 -11.23 -31.83 30.24
N VAL A 449 -10.62 -30.69 29.87
CA VAL A 449 -9.41 -30.23 30.59
C VAL A 449 -9.53 -28.76 30.97
N LYS A 450 -9.59 -28.50 32.29
CA LYS A 450 -9.58 -27.16 32.89
C LYS A 450 -8.23 -26.48 32.68
N ASN A 451 -8.29 -25.18 32.39
CA ASN A 451 -7.26 -24.16 32.53
C ASN A 451 -5.84 -24.49 32.01
N VAL A 452 -5.56 -24.10 30.77
CA VAL A 452 -4.22 -23.62 30.38
C VAL A 452 -4.40 -22.46 29.37
N ASN A 453 -3.83 -21.29 29.69
CA ASN A 453 -3.59 -20.22 28.72
C ASN A 453 -2.64 -20.76 27.66
N VAL A 454 -3.15 -21.07 26.46
CA VAL A 454 -2.31 -21.46 25.32
C VAL A 454 -2.64 -20.54 24.16
N VAL A 455 -1.70 -19.66 23.84
CA VAL A 455 -1.55 -19.07 22.51
C VAL A 455 -1.13 -20.22 21.59
N PRO A 456 -1.91 -20.63 20.56
CA PRO A 456 -1.48 -21.68 19.67
C PRO A 456 -0.42 -21.12 18.71
N SER A 457 0.82 -21.60 18.87
CA SER A 457 1.83 -21.60 17.82
C SER A 457 1.35 -22.50 16.68
N PHE A 458 1.31 -21.98 15.46
CA PHE A 458 1.04 -22.77 14.25
C PHE A 458 2.34 -22.91 13.42
N PRO A 459 2.63 -24.10 12.87
CA PRO A 459 3.80 -24.35 12.05
C PRO A 459 3.61 -23.85 10.61
N CYS A 460 4.69 -23.37 10.01
CA CYS A 460 4.80 -23.00 8.60
C CYS A 460 4.57 -24.20 7.68
N ILE A 461 3.74 -24.03 6.64
CA ILE A 461 3.78 -24.84 5.41
C ILE A 461 3.78 -23.88 4.23
N SER A 462 4.67 -24.20 3.28
CA SER A 462 5.11 -23.46 2.12
C SER A 462 4.16 -23.50 0.90
N ALA A 463 4.31 -22.46 0.07
CA ALA A 463 4.12 -22.40 -1.38
C ALA A 463 2.71 -22.60 -1.99
N ALA A 464 2.18 -21.59 -2.69
CA ALA A 464 2.39 -21.41 -4.14
C ALA A 464 1.25 -20.60 -4.81
N SER A 465 1.63 -19.84 -5.85
CA SER A 465 0.82 -19.16 -6.89
C SER A 465 -0.10 -18.02 -6.43
N SER A 466 0.27 -16.75 -6.56
CA SER A 466 0.52 -15.92 -7.77
C SER A 466 -0.73 -15.18 -8.27
N ASN A 467 -0.55 -13.86 -8.38
CA ASN A 467 -1.24 -12.92 -9.27
C ASN A 467 -2.71 -12.57 -8.95
N PHE A 468 -2.93 -11.45 -8.25
CA PHE A 468 -3.02 -10.15 -8.94
C PHE A 468 -3.10 -9.00 -7.93
N LEU A 469 -1.99 -8.29 -7.84
CA LEU A 469 -1.91 -6.89 -7.43
C LEU A 469 -2.88 -6.06 -8.29
N SER A 470 -3.59 -5.10 -7.69
CA SER A 470 -3.13 -3.70 -7.73
C SER A 470 -4.22 -2.62 -7.66
N PHE A 471 -3.82 -1.53 -6.98
CA PHE A 471 -4.28 -0.13 -7.05
C PHE A 471 -5.69 0.22 -6.53
N ALA A 472 -5.92 1.33 -5.84
CA ALA A 472 -5.06 2.23 -5.09
C ALA A 472 -5.93 3.21 -4.29
N MET A 473 -5.32 3.73 -3.23
CA MET A 473 -5.50 5.03 -2.60
C MET A 473 -6.16 6.11 -3.47
N VAL A 474 -7.08 6.90 -2.91
CA VAL A 474 -6.87 8.35 -2.63
C VAL A 474 -7.77 8.84 -1.48
N SER A 475 -7.10 9.63 -0.66
CA SER A 475 -7.42 10.45 0.51
C SER A 475 -8.57 11.49 0.41
N ALA A 476 -9.46 11.45 1.42
CA ALA A 476 -9.68 12.43 2.50
C ALA A 476 -10.59 13.70 2.43
N SER A 477 -11.30 13.84 3.57
CA SER A 477 -11.56 15.03 4.43
C SER A 477 -12.55 16.10 3.97
N ILE A 478 -13.34 16.82 4.78
CA ILE A 478 -13.81 16.84 6.20
C ILE A 478 -15.05 17.77 6.16
N GLY A 479 -16.10 17.52 6.94
CA GLY A 479 -17.21 18.47 7.14
C GLY A 479 -18.20 18.01 8.20
N ILE A 480 -18.16 18.66 9.36
CA ILE A 480 -19.00 18.40 10.53
C ILE A 480 -20.26 19.27 10.44
N HIS A 481 -21.47 18.70 10.59
CA HIS A 481 -22.51 19.25 11.46
C HIS A 481 -23.68 18.28 11.70
N LEU A 482 -24.08 18.20 12.97
CA LEU A 482 -25.27 17.54 13.51
C LEU A 482 -26.55 17.86 12.73
N TYR A 483 -27.39 16.85 12.49
CA TYR A 483 -28.85 17.01 12.55
C TYR A 483 -29.51 15.72 13.06
N ILE A 484 -29.97 15.78 14.30
CA ILE A 484 -30.95 14.88 14.90
C ILE A 484 -32.29 15.62 14.84
N PHE A 485 -33.28 14.94 14.25
CA PHE A 485 -34.72 15.15 14.30
C PHE A 485 -35.37 16.39 13.65
N ASN A 486 -36.02 16.05 12.54
CA ASN A 486 -37.25 16.57 11.98
C ASN A 486 -38.35 16.85 13.03
N GLN A 487 -38.76 18.12 13.20
CA GLN A 487 -40.14 18.50 13.54
C GLN A 487 -40.54 19.80 12.82
N LYS A 488 -41.70 19.72 12.16
CA LYS A 488 -42.47 20.81 11.58
C LYS A 488 -42.83 21.86 12.65
N SER A 489 -42.76 23.16 12.33
CA SER A 489 -43.94 24.07 12.29
C SER A 489 -43.55 25.57 12.36
N ILE A 490 -44.27 26.39 11.57
CA ILE A 490 -44.65 27.81 11.76
C ILE A 490 -43.56 28.87 11.46
N LEU A 491 -43.60 29.55 10.30
CA LEU A 491 -44.36 30.77 9.90
C LEU A 491 -43.70 32.10 10.35
N GLU A 492 -43.48 32.96 9.33
CA GLU A 492 -43.41 34.44 9.33
C GLU A 492 -42.06 35.19 9.34
N SER A 493 -41.99 36.13 8.38
CA SER A 493 -41.14 37.33 8.20
C SER A 493 -39.88 37.27 7.28
N LEU A 494 -40.05 37.87 6.09
CA LEU A 494 -39.07 38.39 5.10
C LEU A 494 -38.12 39.48 5.71
N PRO A 495 -37.20 40.13 4.94
CA PRO A 495 -36.00 39.64 4.22
C PRO A 495 -34.74 40.50 4.54
N ARG A 496 -33.50 40.04 4.30
CA ARG A 496 -32.36 40.91 3.91
C ARG A 496 -31.08 40.13 3.62
N MET A 497 -30.33 40.69 2.67
CA MET A 497 -28.93 40.43 2.30
C MET A 497 -28.63 39.25 1.37
N LEU A 498 -28.80 39.55 0.07
CA LEU A 498 -27.72 39.33 -0.90
C LEU A 498 -26.37 39.78 -0.28
N THR A 499 -25.30 39.08 -0.68
CA THR A 499 -23.86 39.33 -0.42
C THR A 499 -23.20 38.39 0.60
N VAL A 500 -23.10 37.09 0.30
CA VAL A 500 -21.89 36.25 0.56
C VAL A 500 -21.96 35.00 -0.35
N VAL A 501 -21.64 35.16 -1.64
CA VAL A 501 -21.29 34.04 -2.54
C VAL A 501 -20.01 34.42 -3.26
N ALA A 502 -18.87 34.33 -2.55
CA ALA A 502 -17.55 34.51 -3.14
C ALA A 502 -16.38 33.89 -2.35
N VAL A 503 -16.57 33.27 -1.17
CA VAL A 503 -15.44 32.76 -0.35
C VAL A 503 -15.74 31.38 0.23
N VAL A 504 -15.96 30.36 -0.61
CA VAL A 504 -15.84 28.94 -0.20
C VAL A 504 -15.43 28.08 -1.41
N THR A 505 -14.27 28.35 -2.00
CA THR A 505 -13.60 27.43 -2.94
C THR A 505 -12.10 27.49 -2.70
N ALA A 506 -11.61 26.77 -1.69
CA ALA A 506 -10.24 26.24 -1.60
C ALA A 506 -10.06 25.55 -0.25
N ASN A 507 -9.94 24.22 -0.24
CA ASN A 507 -9.03 23.43 0.61
C ASN A 507 -9.49 21.96 0.67
N MET A 508 -9.26 21.23 -0.43
CA MET A 508 -9.11 19.77 -0.41
C MET A 508 -7.65 19.44 -0.70
N HIS A 509 -6.80 19.34 0.33
CA HIS A 509 -5.44 18.82 0.16
C HIS A 509 -5.08 17.84 1.27
N SER A 510 -5.16 16.57 0.93
CA SER A 510 -4.80 15.42 1.78
C SER A 510 -3.92 14.42 1.01
N ASN A 511 -3.18 14.90 0.01
CA ASN A 511 -2.19 14.12 -0.72
C ASN A 511 -0.78 14.38 -0.19
N HIS A 512 0.04 13.33 -0.18
CA HIS A 512 1.50 13.41 0.07
C HIS A 512 2.25 14.22 -1.00
N LEU A 513 1.55 14.57 -2.08
CA LEU A 513 2.03 15.40 -3.17
C LEU A 513 1.50 16.83 -3.01
N LEU A 514 2.39 17.80 -3.15
CA LEU A 514 2.02 19.20 -3.33
C LEU A 514 1.91 19.45 -4.83
N LEU A 515 0.69 19.70 -5.30
CA LEU A 515 0.43 20.19 -6.64
C LEU A 515 -0.08 21.64 -6.44
N GLU A 516 0.80 22.63 -6.51
CA GLU A 516 0.40 24.04 -6.47
C GLU A 516 -0.34 24.37 -7.77
N GLU A 517 -1.67 24.56 -7.69
CA GLU A 517 -2.55 24.87 -8.83
C GLU A 517 -2.40 23.83 -9.98
N PRO A 518 -3.15 23.85 -11.10
CA PRO A 518 -2.97 22.77 -12.07
C PRO A 518 -1.59 22.95 -12.71
N ILE A 519 -0.63 22.07 -12.35
CA ILE A 519 0.64 21.93 -13.06
C ILE A 519 0.28 21.89 -14.54
N ARG A 520 0.68 22.92 -15.30
CA ARG A 520 0.50 22.90 -16.75
C ARG A 520 1.28 21.68 -17.23
N MET A 521 0.63 20.72 -17.87
CA MET A 521 1.31 19.51 -18.35
C MET A 521 2.54 19.85 -19.22
N ALA A 522 2.51 21.01 -19.91
CA ALA A 522 3.63 21.56 -20.64
C ALA A 522 4.86 21.90 -19.77
N SER A 523 4.69 22.36 -18.52
CA SER A 523 5.83 22.71 -17.65
C SER A 523 6.59 21.47 -17.15
N ILE A 524 6.04 20.27 -17.27
CA ILE A 524 6.75 19.00 -17.01
C ILE A 524 7.81 18.75 -18.11
N LEU A 525 7.58 19.26 -19.32
CA LEU A 525 8.49 19.12 -20.46
C LEU A 525 9.61 20.17 -20.43
N GLU A 526 9.52 21.20 -19.58
CA GLU A 526 10.54 22.22 -19.48
C GLU A 526 11.77 21.67 -18.72
N PRO A 527 12.98 21.79 -19.28
CA PRO A 527 14.18 21.34 -18.61
C PRO A 527 14.41 22.15 -17.32
N SER A 528 14.74 21.47 -16.23
CA SER A 528 15.04 22.14 -14.96
C SER A 528 16.18 23.14 -15.14
N LYS A 529 15.99 24.36 -14.63
CA LYS A 529 17.06 25.35 -14.53
C LYS A 529 18.13 24.85 -13.55
N ALA A 530 19.38 25.16 -13.86
CA ALA A 530 20.49 24.85 -12.97
C ALA A 530 20.41 25.74 -11.72
N ASN A 531 20.34 25.12 -10.54
CA ASN A 531 20.41 25.80 -9.25
C ASN A 531 21.76 25.52 -8.58
N PHE A 532 22.21 26.47 -7.75
CA PHE A 532 23.45 26.31 -6.97
C PHE A 532 23.42 25.07 -6.07
N PHE A 533 22.26 24.81 -5.45
CA PHE A 533 21.97 23.55 -4.78
C PHE A 533 21.16 22.64 -5.73
N PRO A 534 21.79 21.61 -6.33
CA PRO A 534 21.15 20.81 -7.37
C PRO A 534 19.95 20.00 -6.84
N ALA A 535 20.03 19.49 -5.60
CA ALA A 535 18.93 18.81 -4.92
C ALA A 535 19.07 18.92 -3.39
N MET A 536 17.94 18.78 -2.68
CA MET A 536 17.92 18.70 -1.21
C MET A 536 18.45 17.34 -0.72
N THR A 537 18.09 16.27 -1.42
CA THR A 537 18.56 14.90 -1.18
C THR A 537 20.05 14.80 -1.53
N LYS A 538 20.81 14.09 -0.71
CA LYS A 538 22.26 13.94 -0.85
C LYS A 538 22.62 12.72 -1.71
N ILE A 539 23.83 12.72 -2.26
CA ILE A 539 24.35 11.60 -3.06
C ILE A 539 25.66 11.12 -2.47
N VAL A 540 25.69 9.86 -2.10
CA VAL A 540 26.90 9.13 -1.69
C VAL A 540 27.42 8.39 -2.93
N GLY A 541 28.63 8.71 -3.35
CA GLY A 541 29.30 8.04 -4.47
C GLY A 541 30.39 7.12 -3.96
N THR A 542 30.39 5.85 -4.39
CA THR A 542 31.49 4.92 -4.13
C THR A 542 32.63 5.20 -5.11
N LEU A 543 33.83 5.50 -4.61
CA LEU A 543 34.99 5.79 -5.46
C LEU A 543 35.71 4.50 -5.84
N GLY A 544 35.93 4.28 -7.14
CA GLY A 544 36.59 3.09 -7.67
C GLY A 544 37.45 3.37 -8.91
N PRO A 545 37.85 2.32 -9.64
CA PRO A 545 38.81 2.42 -10.75
C PRO A 545 38.43 3.44 -11.82
N LYS A 546 37.13 3.58 -12.11
CA LYS A 546 36.62 4.51 -13.14
C LYS A 546 36.36 5.92 -12.62
N SER A 547 36.45 6.16 -11.32
CA SER A 547 36.06 7.42 -10.69
C SER A 547 37.12 8.00 -9.75
N ARG A 548 38.37 7.50 -9.77
CA ARG A 548 39.43 7.89 -8.80
C ARG A 548 40.39 8.99 -9.27
N SER A 549 40.37 9.39 -10.54
CA SER A 549 41.23 10.48 -11.02
C SER A 549 40.74 11.83 -10.48
N VAL A 550 41.66 12.80 -10.37
CA VAL A 550 41.32 14.15 -9.88
C VAL A 550 40.26 14.81 -10.78
N GLU A 551 40.33 14.59 -12.09
CA GLU A 551 39.36 15.10 -13.06
C GLU A 551 37.98 14.50 -12.85
N ALA A 552 37.91 13.17 -12.72
CA ALA A 552 36.66 12.45 -12.51
C ALA A 552 36.01 12.82 -11.17
N ILE A 553 36.78 12.82 -10.08
CA ILE A 553 36.28 13.23 -8.76
C ILE A 553 35.81 14.69 -8.79
N SER A 554 36.58 15.60 -9.39
CA SER A 554 36.19 17.00 -9.53
C SER A 554 34.88 17.15 -10.30
N ALA A 555 34.66 16.34 -11.34
CA ALA A 555 33.40 16.30 -12.08
C ALA A 555 32.26 15.72 -11.23
N CYS A 556 32.48 14.65 -10.47
CA CYS A 556 31.49 14.08 -9.53
C CYS A 556 31.05 15.09 -8.44
N LEU A 557 32.00 15.85 -7.87
CA LEU A 557 31.71 16.92 -6.90
C LEU A 557 30.89 18.05 -7.54
N LYS A 558 31.24 18.44 -8.79
CA LYS A 558 30.45 19.43 -9.54
C LYS A 558 29.03 18.92 -9.82
N ALA A 559 28.88 17.65 -10.18
CA ALA A 559 27.61 17.01 -10.48
C ALA A 559 26.68 16.86 -9.27
N GLY A 560 27.22 16.79 -8.05
CA GLY A 560 26.42 16.82 -6.81
C GLY A 560 26.78 15.79 -5.74
N MET A 561 27.87 15.04 -5.90
CA MET A 561 28.37 14.13 -4.86
C MET A 561 28.72 14.89 -3.59
N SER A 562 28.22 14.45 -2.44
CA SER A 562 28.45 15.09 -1.14
C SER A 562 29.18 14.20 -0.13
N VAL A 563 29.18 12.88 -0.35
CA VAL A 563 29.92 11.90 0.45
C VAL A 563 30.64 10.94 -0.49
N ALA A 564 31.92 10.72 -0.24
CA ALA A 564 32.73 9.71 -0.91
C ALA A 564 32.82 8.45 -0.04
N ARG A 565 32.31 7.34 -0.55
CA ARG A 565 32.39 6.01 0.07
C ARG A 565 33.64 5.28 -0.43
N PHE A 566 34.42 4.77 0.52
CA PHE A 566 35.59 3.92 0.30
C PHE A 566 35.23 2.51 0.75
N ASP A 567 35.16 1.59 -0.21
CA ASP A 567 34.71 0.23 0.00
C ASP A 567 35.90 -0.70 0.24
N PHE A 568 36.14 -1.09 1.50
CA PHE A 568 37.31 -1.92 1.88
C PHE A 568 37.11 -3.42 1.62
N SER A 569 35.96 -3.82 1.06
CA SER A 569 35.82 -5.15 0.46
C SER A 569 36.70 -5.29 -0.78
N TRP A 570 37.10 -4.18 -1.41
CA TRP A 570 37.90 -4.18 -2.63
C TRP A 570 39.04 -3.16 -2.59
N GLY A 571 40.24 -3.56 -3.02
CA GLY A 571 41.45 -2.73 -2.95
C GLY A 571 42.13 -2.75 -1.58
N ASP A 572 43.39 -2.36 -1.54
CA ASP A 572 44.20 -2.26 -0.33
C ASP A 572 44.23 -0.83 0.24
N SER A 573 44.84 -0.66 1.40
CA SER A 573 44.95 0.64 2.07
C SER A 573 45.71 1.67 1.24
N GLU A 574 46.68 1.25 0.42
CA GLU A 574 47.45 2.15 -0.45
C GLU A 574 46.58 2.71 -1.58
N TYR A 575 45.82 1.84 -2.26
CA TYR A 575 44.82 2.21 -3.26
C TYR A 575 43.83 3.25 -2.72
N HIS A 576 43.30 3.01 -1.51
CA HIS A 576 42.34 3.91 -0.87
C HIS A 576 42.99 5.22 -0.42
N GLN A 577 44.25 5.20 0.03
CA GLN A 577 44.98 6.41 0.39
C GLN A 577 45.22 7.32 -0.81
N GLU A 578 45.65 6.77 -1.94
CA GLU A 578 45.86 7.56 -3.16
C GLU A 578 44.54 8.20 -3.63
N THR A 579 43.46 7.42 -3.61
CA THR A 579 42.12 7.91 -3.97
C THR A 579 41.67 9.04 -3.04
N LEU A 580 41.98 8.98 -1.74
CA LEU A 580 41.68 10.03 -0.79
C LEU A 580 42.52 11.30 -1.02
N GLU A 581 43.80 11.17 -1.39
CA GLU A 581 44.62 12.34 -1.76
C GLU A 581 44.08 13.02 -3.02
N ASN A 582 43.65 12.25 -4.01
CA ASN A 582 42.97 12.79 -5.20
C ASN A 582 41.65 13.49 -4.85
N LEU A 583 40.90 12.96 -3.87
CA LEU A 583 39.70 13.61 -3.34
C LEU A 583 40.04 14.95 -2.66
N LYS A 584 41.08 15.01 -1.83
CA LYS A 584 41.53 16.25 -1.18
C LYS A 584 41.94 17.30 -2.21
N ALA A 585 42.68 16.91 -3.26
CA ALA A 585 43.05 17.79 -4.36
C ALA A 585 41.81 18.32 -5.11
N SER A 586 40.83 17.45 -5.37
CA SER A 586 39.58 17.80 -6.04
C SER A 586 38.70 18.73 -5.20
N ILE A 587 38.61 18.53 -3.88
CA ILE A 587 37.92 19.43 -2.95
C ILE A 587 38.55 20.82 -3.00
N LYS A 588 39.88 20.91 -2.98
CA LYS A 588 40.62 22.18 -3.08
C LYS A 588 40.37 22.89 -4.41
N ALA A 589 40.38 22.14 -5.52
CA ALA A 589 40.16 22.69 -6.87
C ALA A 589 38.73 23.17 -7.08
N THR A 590 37.74 22.41 -6.61
CA THR A 590 36.31 22.72 -6.81
C THR A 590 35.73 23.63 -5.74
N LYS A 591 36.40 23.78 -4.59
CA LYS A 591 35.91 24.44 -3.37
C LYS A 591 34.59 23.84 -2.86
N LYS A 592 34.30 22.58 -3.19
CA LYS A 592 33.13 21.84 -2.71
C LYS A 592 33.56 20.85 -1.64
N LEU A 593 32.97 20.96 -0.46
CA LEU A 593 33.23 20.04 0.65
C LEU A 593 32.64 18.65 0.35
N CYS A 594 33.36 17.60 0.72
CA CYS A 594 32.90 16.21 0.63
C CYS A 594 33.26 15.48 1.93
N ALA A 595 32.36 14.65 2.42
CA ALA A 595 32.62 13.80 3.58
C ALA A 595 33.21 12.46 3.17
N VAL A 596 33.94 11.82 4.09
CA VAL A 596 34.58 10.52 3.89
C VAL A 596 33.84 9.45 4.67
N MET A 597 33.35 8.43 3.98
CA MET A 597 32.70 7.26 4.56
C MET A 597 33.56 6.02 4.31
N LEU A 598 33.94 5.33 5.38
CA LEU A 598 34.59 4.02 5.32
C LEU A 598 33.49 2.95 5.38
N ASP A 599 33.42 2.07 4.39
CA ASP A 599 32.53 0.89 4.43
C ASP A 599 33.32 -0.35 4.83
N THR A 600 32.89 -0.98 5.92
CA THR A 600 33.48 -2.21 6.46
C THR A 600 33.11 -3.39 5.58
N VAL A 601 33.97 -4.40 5.54
CA VAL A 601 33.64 -5.68 4.88
C VAL A 601 32.49 -6.36 5.64
N GLY A 602 32.64 -6.44 6.97
CA GLY A 602 31.67 -7.06 7.86
C GLY A 602 31.55 -8.57 7.63
N ALA A 603 30.42 -9.14 8.06
CA ALA A 603 30.12 -10.57 8.02
C ALA A 603 29.73 -11.05 6.60
N GLU A 604 30.56 -10.79 5.60
CA GLU A 604 30.36 -11.22 4.22
C GLU A 604 31.25 -12.40 3.85
N LEU A 605 30.66 -13.46 3.28
CA LEU A 605 31.43 -14.56 2.71
C LEU A 605 31.90 -14.22 1.30
N GLN A 606 33.21 -14.36 1.09
CA GLN A 606 33.85 -13.95 -0.15
C GLN A 606 34.78 -15.04 -0.69
N VAL A 607 34.84 -15.14 -2.01
CA VAL A 607 35.83 -15.91 -2.77
C VAL A 607 36.70 -14.94 -3.54
N VAL A 608 38.01 -15.00 -3.30
CA VAL A 608 39.00 -14.11 -3.94
C VAL A 608 39.71 -14.85 -5.08
N ASN A 609 39.54 -14.36 -6.30
CA ASN A 609 40.22 -14.85 -7.49
C ASN A 609 41.41 -13.97 -7.85
N LYS A 610 42.60 -14.33 -7.32
CA LYS A 610 43.84 -13.54 -7.48
C LYS A 610 44.34 -13.45 -8.92
N ARG A 611 44.00 -14.41 -9.79
CA ARG A 611 44.47 -14.45 -11.19
C ARG A 611 43.60 -13.64 -12.14
N GLU A 612 42.41 -13.22 -11.70
CA GLU A 612 41.38 -12.57 -12.52
C GLU A 612 40.96 -13.35 -13.78
N THR A 613 41.41 -14.59 -13.92
CA THR A 613 41.04 -15.47 -15.03
C THR A 613 39.61 -15.97 -14.83
N PRO A 614 38.76 -15.98 -15.87
CA PRO A 614 37.39 -16.47 -15.77
C PRO A 614 37.32 -17.94 -15.34
N ILE A 615 36.50 -18.25 -14.33
CA ILE A 615 36.30 -19.60 -13.81
C ILE A 615 35.00 -20.16 -14.39
N SER A 616 35.08 -21.19 -15.23
CA SER A 616 33.89 -21.82 -15.83
C SER A 616 33.45 -23.04 -15.05
N LEU A 617 32.25 -22.99 -14.48
CA LEU A 617 31.60 -24.08 -13.76
C LEU A 617 30.50 -24.67 -14.65
N LYS A 618 30.50 -26.00 -14.79
CA LYS A 618 29.48 -26.74 -15.56
C LYS A 618 28.43 -27.31 -14.62
N GLU A 619 27.19 -27.34 -15.07
CA GLU A 619 26.10 -28.03 -14.37
C GLU A 619 26.47 -29.49 -14.06
N ASP A 620 26.04 -29.97 -12.91
CA ASP A 620 26.34 -31.29 -12.31
C ASP A 620 27.82 -31.55 -11.97
N ALA A 621 28.72 -30.59 -12.19
CA ALA A 621 30.10 -30.71 -11.72
C ALA A 621 30.20 -30.58 -10.19
N ILE A 622 31.26 -31.15 -9.62
CA ILE A 622 31.57 -31.05 -8.19
C ILE A 622 32.55 -29.89 -7.98
N VAL A 623 32.27 -29.04 -7.02
CA VAL A 623 33.15 -27.95 -6.59
C VAL A 623 33.29 -27.95 -5.06
N THR A 624 34.49 -27.68 -4.57
CA THR A 624 34.81 -27.67 -3.13
C THR A 624 34.96 -26.23 -2.64
N LEU A 625 34.20 -25.83 -1.63
CA LEU A 625 34.41 -24.58 -0.90
C LEU A 625 35.34 -24.86 0.27
N THR A 626 36.51 -24.21 0.30
CA THR A 626 37.55 -24.46 1.31
C THR A 626 37.98 -23.20 2.05
N PRO A 627 38.16 -23.21 3.37
CA PRO A 627 38.68 -22.03 4.09
C PRO A 627 40.19 -21.82 3.90
N HIS A 628 40.88 -22.72 3.19
CA HIS A 628 42.30 -22.63 2.92
C HIS A 628 42.62 -21.60 1.82
N GLN A 629 42.73 -20.31 2.20
CA GLN A 629 43.04 -19.17 1.30
C GLN A 629 44.41 -19.25 0.57
N GLY A 630 45.24 -20.24 0.91
CA GLY A 630 46.49 -20.53 0.19
C GLY A 630 46.27 -21.22 -1.16
N GLN A 631 45.10 -21.83 -1.39
CA GLN A 631 44.74 -22.48 -2.64
C GLN A 631 44.26 -21.45 -3.67
N GLU A 632 44.42 -21.76 -4.96
CA GLU A 632 43.94 -20.90 -6.04
C GLU A 632 42.50 -21.23 -6.43
N ALA A 633 41.70 -20.21 -6.74
CA ALA A 633 40.33 -20.39 -7.19
C ALA A 633 40.30 -21.00 -8.60
N SER A 634 39.61 -22.14 -8.74
CA SER A 634 39.46 -22.91 -9.97
C SER A 634 38.03 -23.43 -10.14
N ASN A 635 37.78 -24.17 -11.21
CA ASN A 635 36.50 -24.86 -11.44
C ASN A 635 36.25 -26.04 -10.47
N GLU A 636 37.26 -26.45 -9.70
CA GLU A 636 37.17 -27.56 -8.74
C GLU A 636 37.21 -27.09 -7.29
N VAL A 637 37.89 -25.96 -7.01
CA VAL A 637 38.09 -25.43 -5.65
C VAL A 637 37.85 -23.93 -5.61
N LEU A 638 37.04 -23.47 -4.66
CA LEU A 638 36.78 -22.06 -4.38
C LEU A 638 37.18 -21.73 -2.93
N PRO A 639 38.31 -21.02 -2.72
CA PRO A 639 38.74 -20.60 -1.39
C PRO A 639 37.82 -19.52 -0.81
N ILE A 640 37.32 -19.72 0.41
CA ILE A 640 36.44 -18.79 1.14
C ILE A 640 37.18 -18.09 2.29
N ASN A 641 36.70 -16.91 2.68
CA ASN A 641 37.28 -16.12 3.76
C ASN A 641 36.87 -16.54 5.19
N PHE A 642 36.15 -17.65 5.36
CA PHE A 642 35.60 -18.08 6.66
C PHE A 642 35.66 -19.60 6.88
N GLY A 643 36.23 -20.02 8.03
CA GLY A 643 36.35 -21.43 8.41
C GLY A 643 35.09 -22.07 8.98
N GLY A 644 34.10 -21.29 9.42
CA GLY A 644 32.90 -21.83 10.08
C GLY A 644 31.79 -22.31 9.13
N LEU A 645 31.97 -22.21 7.80
CA LEU A 645 30.90 -22.55 6.84
C LEU A 645 30.45 -24.00 6.98
N ALA A 646 31.40 -24.93 7.11
CA ALA A 646 31.15 -26.36 7.29
C ALA A 646 30.25 -26.70 8.50
N LYS A 647 30.28 -25.87 9.55
CA LYS A 647 29.42 -26.03 10.74
C LYS A 647 28.03 -25.44 10.56
N ALA A 648 27.89 -24.49 9.64
CA ALA A 648 26.65 -23.76 9.42
C ALA A 648 25.72 -24.47 8.42
N VAL A 649 26.29 -25.10 7.38
CA VAL A 649 25.54 -25.72 6.28
C VAL A 649 25.29 -27.22 6.49
N LYS A 650 24.24 -27.74 5.86
CA LYS A 650 23.83 -29.15 5.85
C LYS A 650 23.64 -29.64 4.42
N LYS A 651 23.67 -30.97 4.23
CA LYS A 651 23.35 -31.59 2.94
C LYS A 651 21.98 -31.11 2.43
N GLY A 652 21.92 -30.68 1.18
CA GLY A 652 20.74 -30.11 0.53
C GLY A 652 20.61 -28.59 0.66
N ASP A 653 21.43 -27.93 1.46
CA ASP A 653 21.42 -26.47 1.54
C ASP A 653 21.92 -25.87 0.23
N THR A 654 21.34 -24.71 -0.13
CA THR A 654 21.66 -24.03 -1.38
C THR A 654 22.57 -22.83 -1.12
N ILE A 655 23.68 -22.77 -1.84
CA ILE A 655 24.67 -21.70 -1.80
C ILE A 655 24.68 -20.99 -3.16
N PHE A 656 24.62 -19.66 -3.13
CA PHE A 656 24.76 -18.81 -4.29
C PHE A 656 26.14 -18.16 -4.29
N VAL A 657 26.84 -18.17 -5.41
CA VAL A 657 28.09 -17.43 -5.61
C VAL A 657 27.95 -16.54 -6.83
N GLY A 658 28.22 -15.24 -6.67
CA GLY A 658 28.09 -14.26 -7.75
C GLY A 658 29.12 -13.14 -7.65
N GLN A 659 29.18 -12.27 -8.65
CA GLN A 659 30.08 -11.13 -8.66
C GLN A 659 29.80 -10.16 -7.51
N TYR A 660 30.84 -9.58 -6.91
CA TYR A 660 30.67 -8.53 -5.89
C TYR A 660 29.79 -7.38 -6.41
N LEU A 661 28.78 -6.99 -5.63
CA LEU A 661 27.71 -6.07 -6.03
C LEU A 661 26.95 -6.51 -7.31
N PHE A 662 26.59 -7.79 -7.39
CA PHE A 662 25.77 -8.39 -8.45
C PHE A 662 24.47 -7.60 -8.72
N THR A 663 24.19 -7.24 -9.97
CA THR A 663 23.03 -6.39 -10.36
C THR A 663 21.81 -7.18 -10.81
N GLY A 664 21.86 -8.52 -10.84
CA GLY A 664 20.74 -9.36 -11.27
C GLY A 664 20.64 -9.58 -12.79
N SER A 665 21.38 -8.82 -13.60
CA SER A 665 21.39 -8.93 -15.06
C SER A 665 22.58 -9.71 -15.63
N GLU A 666 23.53 -10.11 -14.79
CA GLU A 666 24.77 -10.74 -15.21
C GLU A 666 24.61 -12.28 -15.23
N THR A 667 25.08 -12.96 -16.28
CA THR A 667 25.07 -14.44 -16.37
C THR A 667 26.25 -15.08 -15.61
N THR A 668 26.79 -14.36 -14.62
CA THR A 668 28.05 -14.66 -13.93
C THR A 668 27.84 -15.21 -12.52
N SER A 669 26.68 -15.82 -12.26
CA SER A 669 26.33 -16.38 -10.96
C SER A 669 26.08 -17.89 -11.03
N VAL A 670 26.55 -18.60 -10.02
CA VAL A 670 26.40 -20.04 -9.88
C VAL A 670 25.61 -20.39 -8.63
N TRP A 671 24.68 -21.34 -8.78
CA TRP A 671 23.97 -21.99 -7.69
C TRP A 671 24.63 -23.33 -7.40
N LEU A 672 24.89 -23.58 -6.13
CA LEU A 672 25.54 -24.76 -5.60
C LEU A 672 24.60 -25.44 -4.59
N GLU A 673 24.49 -26.76 -4.62
CA GLU A 673 23.81 -27.53 -3.57
C GLU A 673 24.85 -28.31 -2.78
N VAL A 674 24.81 -28.20 -1.46
CA VAL A 674 25.72 -28.92 -0.56
C VAL A 674 25.43 -30.41 -0.62
N ASP A 675 26.41 -31.22 -1.04
CA ASP A 675 26.28 -32.68 -1.07
C ASP A 675 26.80 -33.33 0.21
N GLN A 676 27.98 -32.92 0.67
CA GLN A 676 28.60 -33.40 1.91
C GLN A 676 29.60 -32.40 2.48
N VAL A 677 29.95 -32.57 3.75
CA VAL A 677 30.95 -31.77 4.46
C VAL A 677 32.08 -32.71 4.89
N ASN A 678 33.31 -32.41 4.46
CA ASN A 678 34.50 -33.21 4.74
C ASN A 678 35.49 -32.37 5.56
N GLY A 679 35.45 -32.51 6.88
CA GLY A 679 36.24 -31.66 7.78
C GLY A 679 35.75 -30.21 7.71
N ASP A 680 36.64 -29.30 7.31
CA ASP A 680 36.32 -27.88 7.12
C ASP A 680 35.92 -27.54 5.66
N ASP A 681 36.02 -28.50 4.75
CA ASP A 681 35.67 -28.34 3.33
C ASP A 681 34.20 -28.70 3.07
N VAL A 682 33.51 -27.90 2.25
CA VAL A 682 32.12 -28.12 1.84
C VAL A 682 32.08 -28.52 0.37
N ILE A 683 31.65 -29.74 0.09
CA ILE A 683 31.57 -30.29 -1.26
C ILE A 683 30.16 -30.02 -1.80
N CYS A 684 30.10 -29.34 -2.93
CA CYS A 684 28.85 -28.91 -3.56
C CYS A 684 28.72 -29.44 -5.00
N VAL A 685 27.48 -29.67 -5.42
CA VAL A 685 27.11 -29.94 -6.82
C VAL A 685 26.63 -28.65 -7.46
N VAL A 686 27.17 -28.33 -8.63
CA VAL A 686 26.80 -27.15 -9.42
C VAL A 686 25.42 -27.35 -10.07
N LYS A 687 24.51 -26.40 -9.88
CA LYS A 687 23.12 -26.47 -10.37
C LYS A 687 22.85 -25.73 -11.68
N ASN A 688 23.78 -24.89 -12.11
CA ASN A 688 23.70 -24.22 -13.40
C ASN A 688 25.11 -23.97 -13.95
N SER A 689 25.26 -24.07 -15.27
CA SER A 689 26.50 -23.67 -15.91
C SER A 689 26.67 -22.14 -15.87
N ALA A 690 27.83 -21.66 -15.42
CA ALA A 690 28.13 -20.24 -15.30
C ALA A 690 29.63 -19.97 -15.40
N THR A 691 29.99 -18.77 -15.83
CA THR A 691 31.38 -18.29 -15.83
C THR A 691 31.52 -17.14 -14.83
N LEU A 692 32.26 -17.39 -13.75
CA LEU A 692 32.58 -16.38 -12.75
C LEU A 692 33.74 -15.52 -13.28
N ALA A 693 33.45 -14.27 -13.64
CA ALA A 693 34.43 -13.30 -14.14
C ALA A 693 34.65 -12.18 -13.12
N GLY A 694 35.91 -11.95 -12.74
CA GLY A 694 36.31 -10.92 -11.77
C GLY A 694 37.25 -11.45 -10.68
N SER A 695 37.74 -10.53 -9.86
CA SER A 695 38.67 -10.82 -8.75
C SER A 695 37.99 -11.11 -7.42
N LEU A 696 36.72 -10.74 -7.25
CA LEU A 696 35.99 -10.90 -6.00
C LEU A 696 34.55 -11.37 -6.25
N PHE A 697 34.16 -12.45 -5.58
CA PHE A 697 32.81 -13.01 -5.61
C PHE A 697 32.23 -13.06 -4.19
N THR A 698 30.94 -12.82 -4.07
CA THR A 698 30.19 -12.94 -2.82
C THR A 698 29.45 -14.26 -2.78
N LEU A 699 29.42 -14.86 -1.60
CA LEU A 699 28.77 -16.12 -1.34
C LEU A 699 27.61 -15.91 -0.35
N HIS A 700 26.43 -16.42 -0.69
CA HIS A 700 25.24 -16.35 0.15
C HIS A 700 24.67 -17.75 0.34
N ALA A 701 24.56 -18.20 1.60
CA ALA A 701 23.90 -19.45 1.94
C ALA A 701 22.42 -19.19 2.27
N SER A 702 21.51 -19.89 1.59
CA SER A 702 20.06 -19.69 1.76
C SER A 702 19.58 -20.31 3.06
N GLN A 703 18.91 -19.52 3.92
CA GLN A 703 18.32 -19.96 5.20
C GLN A 703 19.33 -20.50 6.24
N VAL A 704 20.62 -20.20 6.07
CA VAL A 704 21.68 -20.60 6.99
C VAL A 704 22.15 -19.38 7.79
N HIS A 705 22.19 -19.52 9.12
CA HIS A 705 22.77 -18.51 10.00
C HIS A 705 24.29 -18.69 10.05
N ILE A 706 25.03 -17.63 9.73
CA ILE A 706 26.49 -17.64 9.68
C ILE A 706 27.00 -16.76 10.82
N ASP A 707 27.62 -17.40 11.80
CA ASP A 707 28.11 -16.71 13.01
C ASP A 707 29.49 -16.09 12.74
N MET A 708 29.49 -14.96 12.05
CA MET A 708 30.66 -14.11 11.84
C MET A 708 30.56 -12.83 12.67
N PRO A 709 31.68 -12.30 13.18
CA PRO A 709 31.68 -11.02 13.87
C PRO A 709 31.33 -9.89 12.89
N THR A 710 30.53 -8.93 13.33
CA THR A 710 30.10 -7.78 12.51
C THR A 710 31.27 -6.85 12.19
N LEU A 711 32.24 -6.73 13.12
CA LEU A 711 33.55 -6.12 12.87
C LEU A 711 34.62 -7.21 12.85
N THR A 712 35.16 -7.51 11.66
CA THR A 712 36.27 -8.44 11.52
C THR A 712 37.58 -7.84 12.05
N ASP A 713 38.58 -8.67 12.31
CA ASP A 713 39.89 -8.17 12.75
C ASP A 713 40.57 -7.32 11.67
N LYS A 714 40.33 -7.64 10.39
CA LYS A 714 40.74 -6.80 9.26
C LYS A 714 40.06 -5.44 9.28
N ASP A 715 38.76 -5.38 9.57
CA ASP A 715 38.04 -4.09 9.71
C ASP A 715 38.64 -3.26 10.84
N LYS A 716 38.91 -3.87 12.01
CA LYS A 716 39.54 -3.19 13.15
C LYS A 716 40.93 -2.65 12.82
N GLU A 717 41.73 -3.42 12.09
CA GLU A 717 43.06 -3.01 11.64
C GLU A 717 42.97 -1.81 10.70
N VAL A 718 42.12 -1.88 9.67
CA VAL A 718 41.91 -0.79 8.70
C VAL A 718 41.41 0.48 9.39
N ILE A 719 40.44 0.37 10.31
CA ILE A 719 39.93 1.51 11.08
C ILE A 719 41.06 2.15 11.90
N SER A 720 41.90 1.33 12.54
CA SER A 720 43.00 1.81 13.40
C SER A 720 44.14 2.45 12.63
N THR A 721 44.47 1.91 11.45
CA THR A 721 45.61 2.36 10.63
C THR A 721 45.20 3.47 9.67
N TRP A 722 44.25 3.19 8.79
CA TRP A 722 43.80 4.11 7.75
C TRP A 722 42.72 5.07 8.25
N GLY A 723 41.75 4.58 9.02
CA GLY A 723 40.64 5.39 9.53
C GLY A 723 41.10 6.53 10.44
N VAL A 724 41.95 6.22 11.43
CA VAL A 724 42.48 7.20 12.41
C VAL A 724 43.33 8.26 11.72
N GLN A 725 44.26 7.83 10.85
CA GLN A 725 45.14 8.72 10.09
C GLN A 725 44.34 9.75 9.27
N ASN A 726 43.24 9.31 8.67
CA ASN A 726 42.46 10.10 7.72
C ASN A 726 41.24 10.80 8.32
N LYS A 727 40.93 10.57 9.61
CA LYS A 727 39.81 11.22 10.34
C LYS A 727 38.47 11.07 9.61
N ILE A 728 38.12 9.83 9.29
CA ILE A 728 36.89 9.46 8.60
C ILE A 728 35.65 10.03 9.30
N ASP A 729 34.66 10.49 8.53
CA ASP A 729 33.47 11.15 9.08
C ASP A 729 32.38 10.14 9.47
N PHE A 730 32.30 9.04 8.69
CA PHE A 730 31.32 7.98 8.84
C PHE A 730 31.96 6.60 8.76
N ILE A 731 31.43 5.67 9.55
CA ILE A 731 31.58 4.23 9.33
C ILE A 731 30.25 3.68 8.86
N SER A 732 30.27 2.98 7.74
CA SER A 732 29.19 2.15 7.26
C SER A 732 29.43 0.72 7.76
N LEU A 733 28.58 0.26 8.68
CA LEU A 733 28.71 -1.03 9.37
C LEU A 733 27.87 -2.08 8.66
N SER A 734 28.54 -2.92 7.86
CA SER A 734 27.93 -3.98 7.03
C SER A 734 27.29 -5.08 7.87
N TYR A 735 26.20 -5.68 7.38
CA TYR A 735 25.49 -6.81 8.01
C TYR A 735 25.11 -6.62 9.49
N THR A 736 24.67 -5.42 9.89
CA THR A 736 24.27 -5.16 11.29
C THR A 736 23.04 -5.99 11.67
N ARG A 737 23.13 -6.79 12.74
CA ARG A 737 22.07 -7.72 13.18
C ARG A 737 21.33 -7.23 14.42
N HIS A 738 22.04 -6.62 15.36
CA HIS A 738 21.51 -6.18 16.64
C HIS A 738 22.06 -4.81 17.06
N ALA A 739 21.44 -4.21 18.08
CA ALA A 739 21.94 -2.98 18.68
C ALA A 739 23.35 -3.12 19.27
N GLU A 740 23.72 -4.33 19.72
CA GLU A 740 25.03 -4.58 20.31
C GLU A 740 26.18 -4.41 19.32
N ASP A 741 25.99 -4.82 18.06
CA ASP A 741 26.99 -4.61 16.99
C ASP A 741 27.39 -3.13 16.87
N VAL A 742 26.39 -2.23 16.99
CA VAL A 742 26.60 -0.79 16.94
C VAL A 742 27.31 -0.28 18.19
N ARG A 743 26.99 -0.84 19.37
CA ARG A 743 27.65 -0.49 20.64
C ARG A 743 29.10 -0.93 20.65
N GLU A 744 29.39 -2.15 20.21
CA GLU A 744 30.75 -2.67 20.06
C GLU A 744 31.58 -1.80 19.11
N ALA A 745 31.02 -1.45 17.95
CA ALA A 745 31.68 -0.55 17.00
C ALA A 745 31.93 0.84 17.63
N ARG A 746 30.98 1.36 18.39
CA ARG A 746 31.12 2.65 19.09
C ARG A 746 32.18 2.60 20.20
N GLU A 747 32.23 1.51 20.96
CA GLU A 747 33.24 1.30 22.00
C GLU A 747 34.64 1.20 21.38
N PHE A 748 34.77 0.47 20.28
CA PHE A 748 36.03 0.36 19.54
C PHE A 748 36.51 1.72 19.03
N LEU A 749 35.65 2.50 18.37
CA LEU A 749 35.98 3.85 17.91
C LEU A 749 36.35 4.80 19.04
N SER A 750 35.71 4.66 20.20
CA SER A 750 35.98 5.50 21.38
C SER A 750 37.38 5.26 21.95
N LYS A 751 37.92 4.04 21.82
CA LYS A 751 39.30 3.70 22.21
C LYS A 751 40.36 4.32 21.28
N LEU A 752 39.97 4.70 20.06
CA LEU A 752 40.87 5.24 19.03
C LEU A 752 40.96 6.78 19.03
N GLY A 753 40.57 7.43 20.13
CA GLY A 753 40.79 8.88 20.35
C GLY A 753 40.02 9.78 19.38
N ASP A 754 40.71 10.26 18.34
CA ASP A 754 40.19 11.24 17.36
C ASP A 754 38.95 10.73 16.60
N LEU A 755 38.75 9.41 16.52
CA LEU A 755 37.57 8.81 15.87
C LEU A 755 36.33 8.68 16.77
N SER A 756 36.40 9.10 18.03
CA SER A 756 35.25 9.07 18.96
C SER A 756 34.01 9.84 18.46
N GLN A 757 34.19 10.79 17.54
CA GLN A 757 33.09 11.57 16.95
C GLN A 757 32.48 10.91 15.70
N THR A 758 33.11 9.89 15.13
CA THR A 758 32.68 9.20 13.89
C THR A 758 31.28 8.65 14.04
N GLN A 759 30.43 8.97 13.05
CA GLN A 759 29.05 8.53 13.05
C GLN A 759 28.94 7.13 12.45
N ILE A 760 28.16 6.26 13.10
CA ILE A 760 27.98 4.87 12.68
C ILE A 760 26.66 4.74 11.93
N PHE A 761 26.74 4.32 10.67
CA PHE A 761 25.62 4.01 9.80
C PHE A 761 25.44 2.50 9.75
N ALA A 762 24.40 1.98 10.38
CA ALA A 762 24.11 0.55 10.33
C ALA A 762 23.49 0.17 8.98
N LYS A 763 24.08 -0.82 8.29
CA LYS A 763 23.52 -1.40 7.07
C LYS A 763 22.58 -2.54 7.43
N ILE A 764 21.32 -2.41 7.03
CA ILE A 764 20.31 -3.45 7.21
C ILE A 764 20.23 -4.29 5.94
N GLU A 765 20.76 -5.51 6.02
CA GLU A 765 21.01 -6.37 4.85
C GLU A 765 20.44 -7.78 5.01
N ASN A 766 20.06 -8.17 6.23
CA ASN A 766 19.55 -9.48 6.58
C ASN A 766 18.24 -9.39 7.40
N VAL A 767 17.58 -10.55 7.57
CA VAL A 767 16.30 -10.66 8.28
C VAL A 767 16.43 -10.33 9.77
N GLU A 768 17.59 -10.60 10.38
CA GLU A 768 17.84 -10.30 11.80
C GLU A 768 17.90 -8.80 12.06
N GLY A 769 18.64 -8.06 11.22
CA GLY A 769 18.69 -6.60 11.28
C GLY A 769 17.32 -5.97 11.02
N LEU A 770 16.49 -6.58 10.18
CA LEU A 770 15.10 -6.17 9.99
C LEU A 770 14.26 -6.39 11.26
N THR A 771 14.44 -7.52 11.95
CA THR A 771 13.70 -7.89 13.15
C THR A 771 14.04 -6.98 14.33
N HIS A 772 15.32 -6.62 14.48
CA HIS A 772 15.82 -5.74 15.56
C HIS A 772 15.98 -4.27 15.13
N PHE A 773 15.34 -3.88 14.02
CA PHE A 773 15.50 -2.56 13.41
C PHE A 773 15.29 -1.40 14.39
N ASP A 774 14.28 -1.48 15.26
CA ASP A 774 13.96 -0.40 16.21
C ASP A 774 15.03 -0.23 17.30
N GLU A 775 15.76 -1.28 17.63
CA GLU A 775 16.85 -1.25 18.60
C GLU A 775 18.13 -0.73 17.95
N ILE A 776 18.44 -1.22 16.74
CA ILE A 776 19.56 -0.72 15.92
C ILE A 776 19.39 0.78 15.66
N LEU A 777 18.18 1.22 15.27
CA LEU A 777 17.88 2.62 15.03
C LEU A 777 18.09 3.49 16.26
N LYS A 778 17.95 2.98 17.49
CA LYS A 778 18.21 3.77 18.70
C LYS A 778 19.71 4.04 18.91
N GLU A 779 20.57 3.09 18.59
CA GLU A 779 22.02 3.18 18.81
C GLU A 779 22.80 3.77 17.62
N ALA A 780 22.35 3.52 16.38
CA ALA A 780 23.01 3.97 15.16
C ALA A 780 22.84 5.48 14.95
N ASP A 781 23.80 6.16 14.31
CA ASP A 781 23.67 7.58 13.97
C ASP A 781 22.88 7.79 12.68
N GLY A 782 22.83 6.79 11.81
CA GLY A 782 22.04 6.72 10.59
C GLY A 782 21.84 5.28 10.14
N ILE A 783 20.99 5.08 9.13
CA ILE A 783 20.68 3.75 8.60
C ILE A 783 20.90 3.74 7.08
N ILE A 784 21.57 2.70 6.59
CA ILE A 784 21.66 2.38 5.16
C ILE A 784 20.76 1.17 4.88
N LEU A 785 19.83 1.33 3.94
CA LEU A 785 18.84 0.32 3.57
C LEU A 785 19.30 -0.42 2.30
N SER A 786 19.94 -1.57 2.48
CA SER A 786 20.46 -2.41 1.39
C SER A 786 19.38 -3.33 0.82
N ARG A 787 18.75 -2.90 -0.27
CA ARG A 787 17.61 -3.61 -0.89
C ARG A 787 17.99 -4.91 -1.58
N GLY A 788 19.22 -4.98 -2.12
CA GLY A 788 19.69 -6.14 -2.88
C GLY A 788 19.81 -7.42 -2.04
N ASN A 789 20.22 -7.29 -0.78
CA ASN A 789 20.53 -8.45 0.06
C ASN A 789 19.30 -9.00 0.81
N LEU A 790 18.22 -8.20 0.93
CA LEU A 790 17.01 -8.56 1.67
C LEU A 790 16.00 -9.43 0.88
N GLY A 791 16.30 -9.75 -0.39
CA GLY A 791 15.83 -10.91 -1.19
C GLY A 791 14.32 -11.22 -1.30
N SER A 792 13.42 -10.46 -0.68
CA SER A 792 12.00 -10.82 -0.54
C SER A 792 11.07 -9.81 -1.22
N LEU A 793 9.90 -10.28 -1.68
CA LEU A 793 8.84 -9.44 -2.30
C LEU A 793 8.32 -8.31 -1.39
N GLN A 794 8.72 -8.27 -0.11
CA GLN A 794 8.29 -7.31 0.91
C GLN A 794 9.28 -6.13 1.10
N VAL A 795 10.38 -6.06 0.33
CA VAL A 795 11.42 -5.02 0.47
C VAL A 795 10.85 -3.59 0.36
N PHE A 796 9.82 -3.36 -0.48
CA PHE A 796 9.19 -2.04 -0.61
C PHE A 796 8.49 -1.59 0.69
N LEU A 797 7.86 -2.52 1.43
CA LEU A 797 7.18 -2.22 2.69
C LEU A 797 8.20 -1.87 3.75
N PHE A 798 9.29 -2.65 3.82
CA PHE A 798 10.41 -2.38 4.70
C PHE A 798 10.99 -0.99 4.44
N GLN A 799 11.33 -0.66 3.19
CA GLN A 799 11.89 0.65 2.83
C GLN A 799 11.00 1.78 3.35
N LYS A 800 9.70 1.75 3.03
CA LYS A 800 8.76 2.80 3.45
C LYS A 800 8.67 2.92 4.97
N ALA A 801 8.57 1.80 5.68
CA ALA A 801 8.48 1.79 7.14
C ALA A 801 9.78 2.25 7.80
N ALA A 802 10.93 1.78 7.32
CA ALA A 802 12.25 2.09 7.85
C ALA A 802 12.61 3.57 7.63
N VAL A 803 12.44 4.08 6.40
CA VAL A 803 12.65 5.51 6.09
C VAL A 803 11.75 6.38 6.97
N HIS A 804 10.47 6.00 7.14
CA HIS A 804 9.57 6.75 8.03
C HIS A 804 10.06 6.75 9.49
N LYS A 805 10.48 5.61 10.03
CA LYS A 805 11.01 5.50 11.40
C LYS A 805 12.28 6.34 11.60
N CYS A 806 13.23 6.28 10.67
CA CYS A 806 14.44 7.11 10.66
C CYS A 806 14.10 8.61 10.67
N ASN A 807 13.19 9.01 9.77
CA ASN A 807 12.69 10.39 9.66
C ASN A 807 12.07 10.89 10.97
N MET A 808 11.23 10.08 11.62
CA MET A 808 10.61 10.42 12.90
C MET A 808 11.63 10.48 14.06
N ALA A 809 12.66 9.63 14.02
CA ALA A 809 13.78 9.69 14.97
C ALA A 809 14.74 10.87 14.71
N GLY A 810 14.67 11.51 13.54
CA GLY A 810 15.62 12.55 13.12
C GLY A 810 17.01 11.99 12.79
N LYS A 811 17.07 10.74 12.36
CA LYS A 811 18.30 10.05 11.94
C LYS A 811 18.30 9.86 10.42
N PRO A 812 19.41 10.14 9.72
CA PRO A 812 19.47 10.03 8.27
C PRO A 812 19.21 8.61 7.77
N ALA A 813 18.32 8.50 6.78
CA ALA A 813 18.09 7.27 6.02
C ALA A 813 18.77 7.35 4.65
N VAL A 814 19.51 6.31 4.29
CA VAL A 814 20.22 6.21 3.01
C VAL A 814 19.70 4.98 2.27
N VAL A 815 19.32 5.15 1.00
CA VAL A 815 18.82 4.05 0.15
C VAL A 815 19.85 3.74 -0.94
N THR A 816 20.09 2.46 -1.22
CA THR A 816 21.04 1.98 -2.25
C THR A 816 20.35 1.09 -3.29
N ARG A 817 21.09 0.73 -4.36
CA ARG A 817 20.69 -0.15 -5.48
C ARG A 817 19.53 0.40 -6.32
N VAL A 818 19.60 1.66 -6.72
CA VAL A 818 18.47 2.38 -7.35
C VAL A 818 18.57 2.51 -8.87
N VAL A 819 19.78 2.45 -9.46
CA VAL A 819 20.03 2.67 -10.89
C VAL A 819 21.08 1.70 -11.44
N ASP A 820 21.02 0.43 -11.04
CA ASP A 820 22.00 -0.61 -11.37
C ASP A 820 22.34 -0.70 -12.88
N SER A 821 21.37 -0.46 -13.77
CA SER A 821 21.57 -0.48 -15.23
C SER A 821 22.52 0.61 -15.74
N MET A 822 22.74 1.68 -14.99
CA MET A 822 23.64 2.78 -15.35
C MET A 822 25.13 2.43 -15.20
N THR A 823 25.44 1.23 -14.72
CA THR A 823 26.81 0.70 -14.75
C THR A 823 27.33 0.62 -16.19
N ASP A 824 26.49 0.14 -17.11
CA ASP A 824 26.84 -0.02 -18.53
C ASP A 824 26.11 0.96 -19.45
N ASN A 825 25.03 1.58 -18.98
CA ASN A 825 24.18 2.47 -19.79
C ASN A 825 24.26 3.94 -19.34
N LEU A 826 24.23 4.86 -20.31
CA LEU A 826 24.20 6.30 -20.05
C LEU A 826 22.90 6.83 -19.43
N ARG A 827 21.82 6.04 -19.45
CA ARG A 827 20.50 6.43 -18.96
C ARG A 827 19.88 5.30 -18.14
N PRO A 828 19.18 5.62 -17.03
CA PRO A 828 18.46 4.63 -16.26
C PRO A 828 17.19 4.22 -17.02
N THR A 829 16.66 3.06 -16.66
CA THR A 829 15.33 2.63 -17.07
C THR A 829 14.24 3.52 -16.45
N ARG A 830 13.03 3.51 -17.03
CA ARG A 830 11.87 4.22 -16.46
C ARG A 830 11.53 3.74 -15.05
N ALA A 831 11.73 2.45 -14.78
CA ALA A 831 11.47 1.85 -13.47
C ALA A 831 12.47 2.38 -12.42
N GLU A 832 13.76 2.37 -12.72
CA GLU A 832 14.82 2.91 -11.85
C GLU A 832 14.66 4.40 -11.59
N ALA A 833 14.36 5.20 -12.62
CA ALA A 833 14.09 6.63 -12.44
C ALA A 833 12.89 6.89 -11.51
N THR A 834 11.84 6.09 -11.64
CA THR A 834 10.65 6.16 -10.78
C THR A 834 10.96 5.69 -9.35
N ASP A 835 11.85 4.72 -9.20
CA ASP A 835 12.27 4.19 -7.91
C ASP A 835 13.12 5.19 -7.12
N VAL A 836 14.07 5.88 -7.76
CA VAL A 836 14.79 7.03 -7.17
C VAL A 836 13.80 8.11 -6.73
N ALA A 837 12.85 8.48 -7.59
CA ALA A 837 11.84 9.49 -7.26
C ALA A 837 10.99 9.08 -6.04
N ASN A 838 10.56 7.82 -5.98
CA ASN A 838 9.79 7.30 -4.85
C ASN A 838 10.59 7.27 -3.55
N ALA A 839 11.89 6.92 -3.58
CA ALA A 839 12.74 6.98 -2.39
C ALA A 839 12.84 8.40 -1.83
N VAL A 840 12.90 9.42 -2.69
CA VAL A 840 12.87 10.84 -2.29
C VAL A 840 11.51 11.23 -1.69
N LEU A 841 10.41 10.75 -2.28
CA LEU A 841 9.06 11.01 -1.77
C LEU A 841 8.74 10.29 -0.45
N ASP A 842 9.36 9.12 -0.22
CA ASP A 842 9.34 8.43 1.07
C ASP A 842 10.12 9.21 2.14
N GLY A 843 10.99 10.12 1.72
CA GLY A 843 11.72 11.05 2.56
C GLY A 843 13.13 10.57 2.90
N THR A 844 13.81 9.85 2.01
CA THR A 844 15.23 9.50 2.18
C THR A 844 16.11 10.75 2.31
N ASP A 845 17.20 10.66 3.07
CA ASP A 845 18.19 11.74 3.20
C ASP A 845 19.22 11.70 2.07
N ALA A 846 19.65 10.49 1.71
CA ALA A 846 20.63 10.28 0.66
C ALA A 846 20.33 9.06 -0.21
N ILE A 847 20.84 9.10 -1.43
CA ILE A 847 20.96 7.96 -2.33
C ILE A 847 22.42 7.54 -2.38
N LEU A 848 22.69 6.25 -2.17
CA LEU A 848 24.02 5.65 -2.27
C LEU A 848 24.15 4.92 -3.59
N LEU A 849 25.15 5.34 -4.37
CA LEU A 849 25.55 4.72 -5.63
C LEU A 849 26.74 3.80 -5.36
N GLY A 850 26.56 2.52 -5.67
CA GLY A 850 27.50 1.44 -5.42
C GLY A 850 28.29 1.13 -6.67
N ALA A 851 27.88 0.07 -7.39
CA ALA A 851 28.55 -0.41 -8.59
C ALA A 851 28.65 0.66 -9.69
N GLU A 852 27.64 1.53 -9.78
CA GLU A 852 27.46 2.52 -10.84
C GLU A 852 28.55 3.59 -10.83
N THR A 853 29.09 3.93 -9.65
CA THR A 853 30.22 4.86 -9.53
C THR A 853 31.55 4.16 -9.24
N LEU A 854 31.51 2.95 -8.65
CA LEU A 854 32.72 2.16 -8.38
C LEU A 854 33.36 1.66 -9.69
N ARG A 855 32.61 0.88 -10.47
CA ARG A 855 33.10 0.22 -11.71
C ARG A 855 32.37 0.66 -12.97
N GLY A 856 31.27 1.39 -12.84
CA GLY A 856 30.47 1.84 -13.98
C GLY A 856 31.25 2.72 -14.95
N LEU A 857 30.84 2.67 -16.22
CA LEU A 857 31.46 3.40 -17.32
C LEU A 857 31.20 4.91 -17.25
N TYR A 858 30.11 5.33 -16.57
CA TYR A 858 29.58 6.69 -16.59
C TYR A 858 29.31 7.27 -15.18
N PRO A 859 30.31 7.33 -14.28
CA PRO A 859 30.10 7.71 -12.88
C PRO A 859 29.57 9.15 -12.72
N VAL A 860 30.04 10.09 -13.54
CA VAL A 860 29.65 11.51 -13.48
C VAL A 860 28.21 11.69 -13.96
N GLU A 861 27.85 11.04 -15.06
CA GLU A 861 26.52 11.07 -15.66
C GLU A 861 25.48 10.42 -14.73
N THR A 862 25.83 9.33 -14.06
CA THR A 862 24.98 8.69 -13.06
C THR A 862 24.66 9.65 -11.91
N ILE A 863 25.68 10.28 -11.31
CA ILE A 863 25.48 11.27 -10.23
C ILE A 863 24.62 12.45 -10.72
N SER A 864 24.91 12.97 -11.92
CA SER A 864 24.14 14.08 -12.50
C SER A 864 22.68 13.69 -12.73
N THR A 865 22.42 12.49 -13.25
CA THR A 865 21.07 12.01 -13.58
C THR A 865 20.25 11.75 -12.31
N VAL A 866 20.81 11.05 -11.34
CA VAL A 866 20.18 10.82 -10.03
C VAL A 866 19.92 12.14 -9.31
N GLY A 867 20.86 13.09 -9.37
CA GLY A 867 20.68 14.43 -8.82
C GLY A 867 19.50 15.18 -9.44
N LYS A 868 19.33 15.11 -10.76
CA LYS A 868 18.17 15.71 -11.46
C LYS A 868 16.85 15.07 -11.04
N ILE A 869 16.80 13.74 -10.94
CA ILE A 869 15.59 13.03 -10.49
C ILE A 869 15.24 13.44 -9.06
N CYS A 870 16.24 13.52 -8.17
CA CYS A 870 16.05 13.99 -6.80
C CYS A 870 15.52 15.43 -6.73
N ALA A 871 15.99 16.31 -7.63
CA ALA A 871 15.51 17.69 -7.72
C ALA A 871 14.04 17.75 -8.13
N GLU A 872 13.64 17.00 -9.17
CA GLU A 872 12.25 16.94 -9.65
C GLU A 872 11.30 16.33 -8.61
N ALA A 873 11.68 15.20 -8.01
CA ALA A 873 10.89 14.58 -6.95
C ALA A 873 10.75 15.49 -5.73
N GLY A 874 11.77 16.31 -5.43
CA GLY A 874 11.74 17.32 -4.39
C GLY A 874 10.67 18.39 -4.57
N LYS A 875 10.34 18.77 -5.82
CA LYS A 875 9.34 19.81 -6.12
C LYS A 875 7.91 19.42 -5.73
N VAL A 876 7.59 18.14 -5.82
CA VAL A 876 6.23 17.63 -5.53
C VAL A 876 6.08 17.11 -4.10
N PHE A 877 7.15 17.12 -3.28
CA PHE A 877 7.12 16.64 -1.91
C PHE A 877 6.31 17.58 -1.00
N ASN A 878 5.22 17.10 -0.39
CA ASN A 878 4.36 17.94 0.47
C ASN A 878 4.98 18.19 1.86
N GLN A 879 5.79 19.25 1.93
CA GLN A 879 6.54 19.66 3.11
C GLN A 879 5.62 20.12 4.25
N ASP A 880 4.55 20.84 3.94
CA ASP A 880 3.59 21.33 4.94
C ASP A 880 2.88 20.19 5.67
N LEU A 881 2.42 19.19 4.91
CA LEU A 881 1.79 18.00 5.47
C LEU A 881 2.79 17.19 6.29
N TYR A 882 4.02 17.04 5.79
CA TYR A 882 5.09 16.37 6.50
C TYR A 882 5.40 17.06 7.83
N PHE A 883 5.61 18.38 7.82
CA PHE A 883 5.88 19.19 9.01
C PHE A 883 4.81 18.97 10.09
N LYS A 884 3.53 19.08 9.72
CA LYS A 884 2.39 18.87 10.63
C LYS A 884 2.38 17.45 11.22
N LYS A 885 2.68 16.43 10.41
CA LYS A 885 2.77 15.03 10.87
C LYS A 885 3.91 14.85 11.87
N THR A 886 5.08 15.40 11.59
CA THR A 886 6.27 15.30 12.46
C THR A 886 6.03 15.98 13.81
N VAL A 887 5.49 17.21 13.81
CA VAL A 887 5.14 17.93 15.05
C VAL A 887 4.14 17.11 15.89
N LYS A 888 3.12 16.54 15.26
CA LYS A 888 2.13 15.68 15.94
C LYS A 888 2.76 14.39 16.50
N PHE A 889 3.72 13.80 15.80
CA PHE A 889 4.41 12.59 16.24
C PHE A 889 5.29 12.85 17.47
N VAL A 890 6.04 13.95 17.46
CA VAL A 890 6.92 14.31 18.59
C VAL A 890 6.11 14.61 19.85
N GLY A 891 4.95 15.25 19.71
CA GLY A 891 4.06 15.55 20.83
C GLY A 891 4.57 16.65 21.76
N GLU A 892 3.82 16.90 22.85
CA GLU A 892 4.12 17.93 23.84
C GLU A 892 4.25 17.29 25.23
N PRO A 893 5.22 17.71 26.08
CA PRO A 893 6.22 18.76 25.85
C PRO A 893 7.42 18.30 25.01
N MET A 894 7.92 19.19 24.14
CA MET A 894 9.15 18.96 23.37
C MET A 894 10.39 19.36 24.16
N THR A 895 11.56 18.82 23.80
CA THR A 895 12.85 19.33 24.33
C THR A 895 13.11 20.76 23.86
N HIS A 896 13.89 21.53 24.62
CA HIS A 896 14.16 22.95 24.31
C HIS A 896 14.69 23.15 22.88
N LEU A 897 15.70 22.39 22.45
CA LEU A 897 16.26 22.50 21.10
C LEU A 897 15.27 22.10 20.00
N GLU A 898 14.44 21.09 20.26
CA GLU A 898 13.40 20.63 19.32
C GLU A 898 12.30 21.67 19.13
N ALA A 899 11.89 22.33 20.22
CA ALA A 899 10.89 23.40 20.19
C ALA A 899 11.38 24.62 19.39
N ILE A 900 12.66 24.97 19.52
CA ILE A 900 13.29 26.05 18.74
C ILE A 900 13.40 25.66 17.27
N ALA A 901 13.87 24.45 16.97
CA ALA A 901 14.00 23.97 15.59
C ALA A 901 12.66 23.93 14.85
N SER A 902 11.62 23.36 15.46
CA SER A 902 10.26 23.33 14.88
C SER A 902 9.68 24.74 14.70
N SER A 903 9.95 25.65 15.65
CA SER A 903 9.53 27.05 15.55
C SER A 903 10.24 27.80 14.43
N ALA A 904 11.54 27.58 14.24
CA ALA A 904 12.32 28.16 13.15
C ALA A 904 11.78 27.71 11.77
N VAL A 905 11.53 26.42 11.60
CA VAL A 905 10.95 25.89 10.35
C VAL A 905 9.54 26.45 10.12
N ARG A 906 8.69 26.49 11.15
CA ARG A 906 7.35 27.07 11.05
C ARG A 906 7.40 28.56 10.68
N ALA A 907 8.32 29.33 11.26
CA ALA A 907 8.51 30.73 10.92
C ALA A 907 8.95 30.88 9.46
N ALA A 908 9.95 30.11 9.03
CA ALA A 908 10.49 30.13 7.67
C ALA A 908 9.42 29.83 6.61
N ILE A 909 8.60 28.81 6.83
CA ILE A 909 7.47 28.47 5.94
C ILE A 909 6.47 29.64 5.86
N LYS A 910 6.08 30.20 7.02
CA LYS A 910 5.07 31.29 7.07
C LYS A 910 5.52 32.57 6.39
N VAL A 911 6.80 32.94 6.54
CA VAL A 911 7.34 34.15 5.92
C VAL A 911 7.86 33.92 4.51
N LYS A 912 7.77 32.69 3.98
CA LYS A 912 8.35 32.26 2.71
C LYS A 912 9.84 32.63 2.60
N ALA A 913 10.60 32.27 3.63
CA ALA A 913 12.02 32.56 3.67
C ALA A 913 12.78 31.83 2.54
N SER A 914 13.81 32.45 1.99
CA SER A 914 14.66 31.84 0.96
C SER A 914 15.65 30.82 1.52
N VAL A 915 16.06 30.99 2.79
CA VAL A 915 17.00 30.10 3.48
C VAL A 915 16.81 30.17 4.99
N ILE A 916 17.14 29.07 5.68
CA ILE A 916 17.33 29.05 7.14
C ILE A 916 18.83 29.03 7.43
N ILE A 917 19.34 30.00 8.18
CA ILE A 917 20.73 30.03 8.65
C ILE A 917 20.73 29.48 10.08
N CYS A 918 21.41 28.34 10.28
CA CYS A 918 21.53 27.71 11.59
C CYS A 918 22.97 27.76 12.07
N PHE A 919 23.22 28.48 13.16
CA PHE A 919 24.50 28.42 13.86
C PHE A 919 24.56 27.19 14.74
N THR A 920 25.60 26.38 14.59
CA THR A 920 25.74 25.15 15.36
C THR A 920 27.20 24.83 15.63
N SER A 921 27.49 24.22 16.77
CA SER A 921 28.84 23.72 17.09
C SER A 921 28.93 22.20 17.07
N SER A 922 27.81 21.49 17.21
CA SER A 922 27.74 20.01 17.23
C SER A 922 26.95 19.42 16.06
N GLY A 923 26.39 20.26 15.19
CA GLY A 923 25.47 19.87 14.12
C GLY A 923 24.07 19.48 14.58
N ARG A 924 23.82 19.31 15.89
CA ARG A 924 22.53 18.82 16.41
C ARG A 924 21.36 19.75 16.08
N ALA A 925 21.54 21.05 16.24
CA ALA A 925 20.49 22.03 15.91
C ALA A 925 20.12 21.98 14.42
N ALA A 926 21.12 21.90 13.54
CA ALA A 926 20.90 21.78 12.10
C ALA A 926 20.16 20.48 11.75
N ARG A 927 20.56 19.34 12.34
CA ARG A 927 19.85 18.05 12.15
C ARG A 927 18.39 18.10 12.60
N LEU A 928 18.11 18.76 13.73
CA LEU A 928 16.73 18.94 14.19
C LEU A 928 15.92 19.83 13.26
N ILE A 929 16.49 20.90 12.70
CA ILE A 929 15.81 21.70 11.68
C ILE A 929 15.54 20.83 10.43
N ALA A 930 16.52 20.06 9.97
CA ALA A 930 16.38 19.16 8.82
C ALA A 930 15.33 18.05 9.04
N LYS A 931 15.16 17.54 10.27
CA LYS A 931 14.13 16.56 10.64
C LYS A 931 12.72 17.03 10.28
N TYR A 932 12.46 18.33 10.38
CA TYR A 932 11.17 18.96 10.04
C TYR A 932 10.99 19.25 8.55
N ARG A 933 12.02 18.96 7.72
CA ARG A 933 12.03 19.07 6.24
C ARG A 933 11.49 20.42 5.73
N PRO A 934 12.18 21.55 6.04
CA PRO A 934 11.81 22.86 5.52
C PRO A 934 11.77 22.89 3.98
N THR A 935 10.98 23.82 3.43
CA THR A 935 10.84 24.00 1.98
C THR A 935 12.10 24.60 1.34
N MET A 936 12.83 25.39 2.12
CA MET A 936 14.05 26.09 1.78
C MET A 936 15.31 25.39 2.33
N PRO A 937 16.48 25.58 1.70
CA PRO A 937 17.74 25.01 2.19
C PRO A 937 18.10 25.55 3.58
N VAL A 938 18.88 24.75 4.32
CA VAL A 938 19.41 25.12 5.63
C VAL A 938 20.92 25.30 5.52
N LEU A 939 21.37 26.55 5.60
CA LEU A 939 22.79 26.88 5.69
C LEU A 939 23.26 26.65 7.14
N SER A 940 23.98 25.55 7.36
CA SER A 940 24.50 25.17 8.67
C SER A 940 25.87 25.81 8.89
N VAL A 941 25.90 26.94 9.58
CA VAL A 941 27.13 27.65 9.94
C VAL A 941 27.75 26.96 11.15
N VAL A 942 28.83 26.21 10.91
CA VAL A 942 29.55 25.48 11.94
C VAL A 942 30.60 26.38 12.56
N ILE A 943 30.41 26.75 13.82
CA ILE A 943 31.35 27.60 14.57
C ILE A 943 32.43 26.70 15.17
N PRO A 944 33.72 26.92 14.85
CA PRO A 944 34.78 26.11 15.41
C PRO A 944 34.88 26.26 16.93
N ARG A 945 35.09 25.15 17.65
CA ARG A 945 35.43 25.17 19.08
C ARG A 945 36.90 24.85 19.28
N LEU A 946 37.55 25.65 20.11
CA LEU A 946 38.93 25.43 20.51
C LEU A 946 39.01 24.29 21.52
N LYS A 947 39.66 23.19 21.16
CA LYS A 947 40.01 22.10 22.08
C LYS A 947 41.49 22.25 22.45
N THR A 948 41.79 22.28 23.75
CA THR A 948 43.16 22.30 24.27
C THR A 948 43.44 20.99 25.02
N ASN A 949 44.54 20.32 24.67
CA ASN A 949 45.07 19.19 25.44
C ASN A 949 46.46 19.56 25.98
N GLN A 950 46.54 20.54 26.90
CA GLN A 950 47.72 21.04 27.65
C GLN A 950 49.02 21.42 26.88
N LEU A 951 49.25 20.87 25.69
CA LEU A 951 50.43 20.99 24.82
C LEU A 951 50.06 21.30 23.34
N LYS A 952 48.80 21.07 22.92
CA LYS A 952 48.31 21.38 21.55
C LYS A 952 46.92 22.02 21.57
N TRP A 953 46.75 23.04 20.74
CA TRP A 953 45.48 23.69 20.42
C TRP A 953 44.96 23.12 19.09
N SER A 954 43.70 22.70 19.04
CA SER A 954 43.04 22.22 17.82
C SER A 954 41.65 22.84 17.68
N PHE A 955 41.24 23.14 16.45
CA PHE A 955 39.88 23.59 16.17
C PHE A 955 39.01 22.39 15.78
N SER A 956 37.91 22.18 16.53
CA SER A 956 36.83 21.26 16.19
C SER A 956 35.75 21.98 15.39
N GLY A 957 35.03 21.31 14.49
CA GLY A 957 34.01 21.94 13.62
C GLY A 957 34.04 21.46 12.18
N ALA A 958 35.23 21.22 11.61
CA ALA A 958 35.35 20.72 10.24
C ALA A 958 34.68 19.33 10.09
N PHE A 959 34.75 18.53 11.14
CA PHE A 959 34.17 17.20 11.23
C PHE A 959 32.63 17.28 11.24
N GLU A 960 32.06 18.13 12.10
CA GLU A 960 30.62 18.35 12.20
C GLU A 960 30.03 18.96 10.92
N ALA A 961 30.81 19.81 10.22
CA ALA A 961 30.46 20.33 8.91
C ALA A 961 30.37 19.22 7.87
N ARG A 962 31.41 18.36 7.76
CA ARG A 962 31.38 17.23 6.83
C ARG A 962 30.28 16.23 7.16
N GLN A 963 30.05 15.94 8.43
CA GLN A 963 28.96 15.05 8.86
C GLN A 963 27.56 15.56 8.48
N SER A 964 27.39 16.86 8.26
CA SER A 964 26.11 17.42 7.80
C SER A 964 25.83 17.13 6.31
N LEU A 965 26.83 16.71 5.53
CA LEU A 965 26.72 16.47 4.09
C LEU A 965 25.91 15.23 3.70
N ILE A 966 25.55 14.38 4.65
CA ILE A 966 24.68 13.21 4.43
C ILE A 966 23.21 13.49 4.77
N VAL A 967 22.91 14.60 5.44
CA VAL A 967 21.56 14.94 5.90
C VAL A 967 20.88 15.82 4.85
N ARG A 968 19.65 15.45 4.45
CA ARG A 968 18.92 16.18 3.41
C ARG A 968 18.60 17.61 3.83
N GLY A 969 18.81 18.53 2.89
CA GLY A 969 18.55 19.97 3.06
C GLY A 969 19.61 20.76 3.81
N LEU A 970 20.62 20.10 4.40
CA LEU A 970 21.73 20.79 5.06
C LEU A 970 22.85 21.15 4.08
N PHE A 971 23.33 22.38 4.15
CA PHE A 971 24.48 22.87 3.40
C PHE A 971 25.46 23.51 4.40
N PRO A 972 26.55 22.82 4.75
CA PRO A 972 27.44 23.29 5.80
C PRO A 972 28.37 24.41 5.29
N MET A 973 28.64 25.37 6.17
CA MET A 973 29.65 26.40 5.99
C MET A 973 30.49 26.46 7.27
N LEU A 974 31.81 26.39 7.14
CA LEU A 974 32.70 26.53 8.29
C LEU A 974 32.97 28.02 8.55
N ALA A 975 32.66 28.49 9.76
CA ALA A 975 32.98 29.87 10.15
C ALA A 975 34.48 30.04 10.43
N ASP A 976 34.98 31.27 10.28
CA ASP A 976 36.39 31.58 10.55
C ASP A 976 36.70 31.38 12.05
N PRO A 977 37.75 30.62 12.40
CA PRO A 977 38.14 30.35 13.80
C PRO A 977 38.52 31.61 14.60
N ARG A 978 38.74 32.77 13.96
CA ARG A 978 38.92 34.08 14.63
C ARG A 978 37.66 34.57 15.34
N HIS A 979 36.51 33.95 15.12
CA HIS A 979 35.25 34.19 15.82
C HIS A 979 34.94 33.01 16.75
N PRO A 980 35.52 32.96 17.98
CA PRO A 980 35.31 31.84 18.90
C PRO A 980 33.84 31.74 19.34
N ALA A 981 33.38 30.52 19.60
CA ALA A 981 32.00 30.20 20.01
C ALA A 981 31.54 30.88 21.32
N GLU A 982 32.45 31.50 22.08
CA GLU A 982 32.19 32.18 23.36
C GLU A 982 32.08 33.72 23.23
N SER A 983 31.96 34.28 22.03
CA SER A 983 32.07 35.73 21.82
C SER A 983 30.73 36.48 21.62
N ASN A 984 30.71 37.73 22.09
CA ASN A 984 29.61 38.71 22.19
C ASN A 984 28.70 38.85 20.94
N ASN A 985 27.52 39.49 21.08
CA ASN A 985 26.57 39.76 19.98
C ASN A 985 27.22 40.27 18.68
N ALA A 986 28.29 41.07 18.78
CA ALA A 986 29.00 41.66 17.63
C ALA A 986 29.70 40.63 16.70
N THR A 987 30.23 39.52 17.24
CA THR A 987 30.90 38.48 16.42
C THR A 987 29.90 37.56 15.72
N ASN A 988 28.75 37.30 16.33
CA ASN A 988 27.67 36.57 15.65
C ASN A 988 27.10 37.37 14.47
N GLU A 989 27.00 38.70 14.60
CA GLU A 989 26.57 39.58 13.50
C GLU A 989 27.59 39.62 12.36
N SER A 990 28.91 39.60 12.65
CA SER A 990 29.93 39.53 11.58
C SER A 990 29.90 38.20 10.83
N VAL A 991 29.77 37.07 11.53
CA VAL A 991 29.66 35.75 10.88
C VAL A 991 28.33 35.61 10.13
N LEU A 992 27.24 36.18 10.66
CA LEU A 992 25.96 36.24 9.96
C LEU A 992 26.08 37.02 8.65
N LYS A 993 26.78 38.16 8.66
CA LYS A 993 27.04 38.94 7.43
C LYS A 993 27.77 38.09 6.39
N VAL A 994 28.82 37.36 6.77
CA VAL A 994 29.53 36.46 5.83
C VAL A 994 28.61 35.37 5.28
N ALA A 995 27.74 34.79 6.13
CA ALA A 995 26.77 33.78 5.69
C ALA A 995 25.74 34.37 4.71
N LEU A 996 25.27 35.60 4.95
CA LEU A 996 24.38 36.33 4.03
C LEU A 996 25.08 36.66 2.71
N ASP A 997 26.32 37.17 2.76
CA ASP A 997 27.12 37.50 1.57
C ASP A 997 27.42 36.24 0.75
N HIS A 998 27.69 35.11 1.39
CA HIS A 998 27.85 33.82 0.73
C HIS A 998 26.53 33.37 0.07
N GLY A 999 25.40 33.54 0.75
CA GLY A 999 24.07 33.27 0.19
C GLY A 999 23.73 34.16 -1.02
N LYS A 1000 24.13 35.45 -0.98
CA LYS A 1000 23.99 36.38 -2.10
C LYS A 1000 24.89 35.98 -3.27
N ALA A 1001 26.16 35.69 -3.02
CA ALA A 1001 27.13 35.29 -4.04
C ALA A 1001 26.79 33.95 -4.71
N SER A 1002 26.16 33.03 -3.98
CA SER A 1002 25.66 31.75 -4.52
C SER A 1002 24.32 31.87 -5.25
N GLY A 1003 23.67 33.05 -5.22
CA GLY A 1003 22.36 33.30 -5.83
C GLY A 1003 21.19 32.66 -5.09
N VAL A 1004 21.42 32.13 -3.89
CA VAL A 1004 20.39 31.53 -3.02
C VAL A 1004 19.54 32.61 -2.35
N ILE A 1005 20.17 33.74 -2.04
CA ILE A 1005 19.55 34.90 -1.39
C ILE A 1005 19.53 36.05 -2.39
N LYS A 1006 18.37 36.69 -2.56
CA LYS A 1006 18.18 37.88 -3.40
C LYS A 1006 17.80 39.10 -2.55
N SER A 1007 17.83 40.29 -3.15
CA SER A 1007 17.26 41.49 -2.52
C SER A 1007 15.79 41.27 -2.15
N HIS A 1008 15.37 41.80 -1.00
CA HIS A 1008 14.02 41.66 -0.44
C HIS A 1008 13.62 40.23 -0.02
N ASP A 1009 14.53 39.25 -0.10
CA ASP A 1009 14.27 37.94 0.47
C ASP A 1009 14.24 38.02 2.00
N ARG A 1010 13.45 37.13 2.60
CA ARG A 1010 13.42 36.92 4.04
C ARG A 1010 14.30 35.74 4.41
N VAL A 1011 15.06 35.88 5.47
CA VAL A 1011 15.96 34.86 6.01
C VAL A 1011 15.58 34.58 7.45
N VAL A 1012 15.51 33.29 7.82
CA VAL A 1012 15.32 32.89 9.22
C VAL A 1012 16.65 32.47 9.80
N VAL A 1013 17.04 33.08 10.92
CA VAL A 1013 18.29 32.78 11.62
C VAL A 1013 17.97 32.07 12.93
N CYS A 1014 18.58 30.91 13.15
CA CYS A 1014 18.53 30.16 14.40
C CYS A 1014 19.92 30.13 15.03
N GLN A 1015 20.07 30.72 16.21
CA GLN A 1015 21.35 30.81 16.90
C GLN A 1015 21.21 30.77 18.42
N LYS A 1016 22.29 30.45 19.12
CA LYS A 1016 22.39 30.58 20.57
C LYS A 1016 23.03 31.92 20.91
N VAL A 1017 22.42 32.71 21.79
CA VAL A 1017 22.91 34.01 22.28
C VAL A 1017 23.00 33.95 23.81
N GLY A 1018 24.21 33.90 24.34
CA GLY A 1018 24.44 33.58 25.76
C GLY A 1018 23.81 32.22 26.10
N ASP A 1019 22.91 32.20 27.08
CA ASP A 1019 22.16 31.00 27.45
C ASP A 1019 20.83 30.83 26.72
N ALA A 1020 20.39 31.82 25.94
CA ALA A 1020 19.13 31.80 25.22
C ALA A 1020 19.29 31.22 23.79
N SER A 1021 18.28 30.49 23.34
CA SER A 1021 18.14 30.11 21.92
C SER A 1021 17.18 31.06 21.23
N VAL A 1022 17.59 31.66 20.11
CA VAL A 1022 16.85 32.73 19.43
C VAL A 1022 16.55 32.35 17.98
N VAL A 1023 15.33 32.64 17.55
CA VAL A 1023 14.91 32.62 16.14
C VAL A 1023 14.65 34.05 15.70
N LYS A 1024 15.42 34.55 14.74
CA LYS A 1024 15.26 35.88 14.12
C LYS A 1024 14.72 35.73 12.70
N ILE A 1025 13.90 36.68 12.27
CA ILE A 1025 13.51 36.85 10.87
C ILE A 1025 14.16 38.16 10.40
N ILE A 1026 14.90 38.11 9.31
CA ILE A 1026 15.58 39.25 8.72
C ILE A 1026 15.04 39.44 7.32
N GLU A 1027 14.59 40.63 6.98
CA GLU A 1027 14.25 41.04 5.62
C GLU A 1027 15.46 41.80 5.06
N LEU A 1028 15.92 41.40 3.87
CA LEU A 1028 17.13 41.97 3.30
C LEU A 1028 16.80 43.22 2.48
N GLU A 1029 17.44 44.33 2.84
CA GLU A 1029 17.47 45.54 2.02
C GLU A 1029 18.46 45.36 0.85
N ASP A 1030 18.32 46.21 -0.18
CA ASP A 1030 19.13 46.19 -1.40
C ASP A 1030 20.64 46.25 -1.16
#